data_AF-A0A7V4XAI1-F1
#
_entry.id   AF-A0A7V4XAI1-F1
#
_cell.length_a   1.000
_cell.length_b   1.000
_cell.length_c   1.000
_cell.angle_alpha   90.00
_cell.angle_beta   90.00
_cell.angle_gamma   90.00
#
_symmetry.space_group_name_H-M   'P 1'
#
loop_
_entity.id
_entity.type
_entity.pdbx_description
1 polymer ?
#
loop_
_entity_poly.entity_id
_entity_poly.type
_entity_poly.pdbx_seq_one_letter_code
_entity_poly.pdbx_strand_id
1 'polypeptide(L)'
;MSQSANAEVILNLVMDADKRTEGMMPGWDLELARQKMLFFTPRCEFERDFGAVSHSLDAKFSEIGSALRERAISFMLGIAESLLSPVELDQNLLNPKFCCCESTSEARLGEISGAAAELVKKWAAIDKAAFLAVTSLIKLEDCAVNKGDNLFTGWARKWHSENGRDPYATVDDYLDCFGALYQRGMYYPDLYFTREQGQTKTQFFNDYGLQAARCRRMGSLGGTTNPAIAVAGEDDMSGKGNIWGQDTIDYITGFPNKWHEVRRIIAKEQIAKGEADDWGAVKFTEWVVVDAMLGLRSIFLLRGLGRVAFQLRPDWHNDEKKLTYAGGEIYSILCNRVKIFDEILLDGASEIYIKATAPRVGKSNNHFKIACTGEACLNTVRSFNAGRSEKYPDAVKDRMFTNVTLSYEVPQMYAASMATENGIRDYEKRTGEKVDDGEGGSVVTSMIGRFNDAIRDYRVKALMAAVPEDKRTDPASVKKLTDASVNNADFIAACKSAGIDFDPESEEDAIDRAGTLCTKRVVILLEKREKLARTRILTASKRNFFQNTELLDVPFSTDFGNIQRMYMAQMPLTISNWKALYEDMDADGNPVSGSIWAKRSETLARIYPDWSKMLETDGVQPSEYETAIYVAPTLKQFIGMWNENIARAKQFADEAKA
;
A
#
# COMPACT_ATOMS: atom_id res chain seq x y z
N MET A 1 39.57 0.52 -19.26
CA MET A 1 38.21 0.55 -19.83
C MET A 1 37.58 1.85 -19.36
N SER A 2 36.93 2.62 -20.22
CA SER A 2 36.17 3.80 -19.74
C SER A 2 35.08 3.33 -18.78
N GLN A 3 34.99 3.94 -17.61
CA GLN A 3 33.96 3.63 -16.64
C GLN A 3 32.58 3.94 -17.26
N SER A 4 31.62 3.01 -17.13
CA SER A 4 30.25 3.25 -17.59
C SER A 4 29.69 4.47 -16.85
N ALA A 5 29.11 5.42 -17.57
CA ALA A 5 28.48 6.61 -16.97
C ALA A 5 27.42 6.21 -15.93
N ASN A 6 26.67 5.14 -16.22
CA ASN A 6 25.67 4.60 -15.31
C ASN A 6 26.31 4.04 -14.02
N ALA A 7 27.43 3.32 -14.13
CA ALA A 7 28.19 2.83 -12.97
C ALA A 7 28.79 3.97 -12.12
N GLU A 8 29.21 5.08 -12.75
CA GLU A 8 29.71 6.27 -12.05
C GLU A 8 28.62 6.93 -11.20
N VAL A 9 27.42 7.13 -11.77
CA VAL A 9 26.28 7.68 -11.00
C VAL A 9 25.92 6.79 -9.82
N ILE A 10 25.86 5.45 -10.03
CA ILE A 10 25.59 4.49 -8.94
C ILE A 10 26.63 4.62 -7.83
N LEU A 11 27.92 4.69 -8.18
CA LEU A 11 28.99 4.86 -7.20
C LEU A 11 28.89 6.19 -6.45
N ASN A 12 28.58 7.29 -7.15
CA ASN A 12 28.42 8.59 -6.51
C ASN A 12 27.25 8.61 -5.52
N LEU A 13 26.14 7.93 -5.83
CA LEU A 13 25.03 7.77 -4.90
C LEU A 13 25.45 6.94 -3.68
N VAL A 14 26.05 5.75 -3.88
CA VAL A 14 26.47 4.88 -2.76
C VAL A 14 27.50 5.57 -1.86
N MET A 15 28.41 6.34 -2.45
CA MET A 15 29.49 7.03 -1.74
C MET A 15 29.12 8.41 -1.20
N ASP A 16 27.83 8.81 -1.27
CA ASP A 16 27.34 10.11 -0.79
C ASP A 16 28.06 11.31 -1.45
N ALA A 17 28.34 11.19 -2.75
CA ALA A 17 29.08 12.16 -3.54
C ALA A 17 28.22 12.87 -4.61
N ASP A 18 26.99 12.43 -4.83
CA ASP A 18 26.07 13.07 -5.78
C ASP A 18 25.39 14.30 -5.15
N LYS A 19 25.80 15.50 -5.55
CA LYS A 19 25.26 16.75 -4.98
C LYS A 19 23.75 16.93 -5.17
N ARG A 20 23.13 16.21 -6.10
CA ARG A 20 21.67 16.26 -6.32
C ARG A 20 20.90 15.68 -5.15
N THR A 21 21.52 14.87 -4.28
CA THR A 21 20.87 14.26 -3.11
C THR A 21 20.88 15.15 -1.88
N GLU A 22 21.44 16.36 -1.96
CA GLU A 22 21.44 17.31 -0.85
C GLU A 22 20.00 17.63 -0.39
N GLY A 23 19.73 17.44 0.91
CA GLY A 23 18.41 17.65 1.50
C GLY A 23 17.41 16.51 1.30
N MET A 24 17.82 15.39 0.69
CA MET A 24 17.01 14.17 0.66
C MET A 24 16.93 13.50 2.04
N MET A 25 15.90 12.66 2.22
CA MET A 25 15.83 11.80 3.41
C MET A 25 16.99 10.77 3.41
N PRO A 26 17.56 10.44 4.58
CA PRO A 26 18.53 9.35 4.68
C PRO A 26 18.05 8.05 4.01
N GLY A 27 18.89 7.50 3.12
CA GLY A 27 18.64 6.25 2.41
C GLY A 27 17.95 6.37 1.05
N TRP A 28 17.41 7.54 0.68
CA TRP A 28 16.81 7.74 -0.65
C TRP A 28 17.81 7.61 -1.78
N ASP A 29 19.00 8.15 -1.59
CA ASP A 29 20.16 7.98 -2.46
C ASP A 29 20.52 6.51 -2.69
N LEU A 30 20.50 5.68 -1.65
CA LEU A 30 20.76 4.24 -1.77
C LEU A 30 19.63 3.52 -2.53
N GLU A 31 18.38 3.86 -2.29
CA GLU A 31 17.26 3.28 -3.06
C GLU A 31 17.29 3.71 -4.53
N LEU A 32 17.67 4.97 -4.82
CA LEU A 32 17.93 5.45 -6.18
C LEU A 32 19.07 4.65 -6.84
N ALA A 33 20.17 4.40 -6.12
CA ALA A 33 21.30 3.62 -6.62
C ALA A 33 20.87 2.19 -6.97
N ARG A 34 20.10 1.53 -6.09
CA ARG A 34 19.57 0.19 -6.33
C ARG A 34 18.64 0.17 -7.53
N GLN A 35 17.70 1.11 -7.61
CA GLN A 35 16.78 1.15 -8.74
C GLN A 35 17.47 1.44 -10.06
N LYS A 36 18.48 2.31 -10.05
CA LYS A 36 19.29 2.59 -11.22
C LYS A 36 19.99 1.32 -11.74
N MET A 37 20.63 0.57 -10.83
CA MET A 37 21.24 -0.72 -11.16
C MET A 37 20.20 -1.73 -11.67
N LEU A 38 19.09 -1.93 -10.96
CA LEU A 38 18.15 -3.03 -11.22
C LEU A 38 17.16 -2.76 -12.37
N PHE A 39 16.73 -1.51 -12.57
CA PHE A 39 15.62 -1.17 -13.47
C PHE A 39 16.00 -0.22 -14.61
N PHE A 40 17.13 0.48 -14.51
CA PHE A 40 17.58 1.44 -15.53
C PHE A 40 18.94 1.06 -16.16
N THR A 41 19.39 -0.16 -15.89
CA THR A 41 20.55 -0.77 -16.55
C THR A 41 20.05 -1.85 -17.50
N PRO A 42 20.33 -1.74 -18.81
CA PRO A 42 19.92 -2.76 -19.77
C PRO A 42 20.53 -4.11 -19.41
N ARG A 43 19.81 -5.20 -19.73
CA ARG A 43 20.30 -6.56 -19.49
C ARG A 43 21.70 -6.82 -20.08
N CYS A 44 21.95 -6.28 -21.28
CA CYS A 44 23.24 -6.39 -21.98
C CYS A 44 24.41 -5.70 -21.27
N GLU A 45 24.12 -4.77 -20.37
CA GLU A 45 25.11 -3.91 -19.69
C GLU A 45 25.20 -4.23 -18.19
N PHE A 46 24.22 -4.93 -17.64
CA PHE A 46 24.08 -5.19 -16.21
C PHE A 46 25.32 -5.84 -15.60
N GLU A 47 25.86 -6.88 -16.22
CA GLU A 47 27.05 -7.57 -15.71
C GLU A 47 28.28 -6.66 -15.69
N ARG A 48 28.48 -5.87 -16.75
CA ARG A 48 29.59 -4.92 -16.84
C ARG A 48 29.49 -3.85 -15.76
N ASP A 49 28.31 -3.27 -15.60
CA ASP A 49 28.07 -2.19 -14.65
C ASP A 49 28.11 -2.70 -13.20
N PHE A 50 27.49 -3.85 -12.92
CA PHE A 50 27.62 -4.56 -11.65
C PHE A 50 29.09 -4.85 -11.33
N GLY A 51 29.86 -5.36 -12.30
CA GLY A 51 31.30 -5.57 -12.17
C GLY A 51 32.03 -4.28 -11.82
N ALA A 52 31.83 -3.20 -12.57
CA ALA A 52 32.51 -1.93 -12.31
C ALA A 52 32.20 -1.36 -10.92
N VAL A 53 30.92 -1.41 -10.49
CA VAL A 53 30.50 -0.92 -9.17
C VAL A 53 31.05 -1.80 -8.06
N SER A 54 30.90 -3.12 -8.15
CA SER A 54 31.36 -4.07 -7.13
C SER A 54 32.87 -4.01 -6.92
N HIS A 55 33.68 -4.03 -7.98
CA HIS A 55 35.13 -3.90 -7.89
C HIS A 55 35.56 -2.56 -7.27
N SER A 56 34.88 -1.46 -7.63
CA SER A 56 35.21 -0.13 -7.10
C SER A 56 34.87 0.02 -5.62
N LEU A 57 33.73 -0.52 -5.18
CA LEU A 57 33.35 -0.53 -3.77
C LEU A 57 34.28 -1.45 -2.97
N ASP A 58 34.60 -2.64 -3.48
CA ASP A 58 35.46 -3.60 -2.81
C ASP A 58 36.88 -3.06 -2.59
N ALA A 59 37.45 -2.41 -3.61
CA ALA A 59 38.77 -1.79 -3.52
C ALA A 59 38.83 -0.68 -2.44
N LYS A 60 37.72 0.03 -2.20
CA LYS A 60 37.65 1.13 -1.23
C LYS A 60 37.20 0.68 0.15
N PHE A 61 36.56 -0.49 0.30
CA PHE A 61 35.83 -0.87 1.51
C PHE A 61 36.69 -0.84 2.79
N SER A 62 37.95 -1.29 2.70
CA SER A 62 38.86 -1.30 3.85
C SER A 62 39.37 0.10 4.24
N GLU A 63 39.37 1.04 3.30
CA GLU A 63 39.95 2.39 3.46
C GLU A 63 38.92 3.45 3.86
N ILE A 64 37.63 3.18 3.67
CA ILE A 64 36.53 4.08 4.00
C ILE A 64 36.05 3.92 5.46
N GLY A 65 35.41 4.97 6.00
CA GLY A 65 34.86 4.97 7.35
C GLY A 65 33.56 4.16 7.50
N SER A 66 33.16 3.88 8.75
CA SER A 66 32.00 3.03 9.11
C SER A 66 30.73 3.40 8.36
N ALA A 67 30.38 4.69 8.31
CA ALA A 67 29.17 5.16 7.64
C ALA A 67 29.14 4.78 6.15
N LEU A 68 30.26 4.88 5.44
CA LEU A 68 30.34 4.49 4.02
C LEU A 68 30.36 2.96 3.85
N ARG A 69 30.89 2.21 4.83
CA ARG A 69 30.80 0.74 4.83
C ARG A 69 29.36 0.24 5.01
N GLU A 70 28.61 0.84 5.94
CA GLU A 70 27.17 0.57 6.13
C GLU A 70 26.40 0.82 4.83
N ARG A 71 26.69 1.92 4.14
CA ARG A 71 26.09 2.26 2.84
C ARG A 71 26.43 1.24 1.75
N ALA A 72 27.70 0.84 1.64
CA ALA A 72 28.13 -0.18 0.68
C ALA A 72 27.47 -1.54 0.94
N ILE A 73 27.42 -1.98 2.21
CA ILE A 73 26.72 -3.21 2.63
C ILE A 73 25.23 -3.10 2.31
N SER A 74 24.58 -2.01 2.69
CA SER A 74 23.15 -1.79 2.45
C SER A 74 22.81 -1.81 0.97
N PHE A 75 23.62 -1.15 0.12
CA PHE A 75 23.46 -1.21 -1.33
C PHE A 75 23.57 -2.65 -1.85
N MET A 76 24.68 -3.33 -1.57
CA MET A 76 24.97 -4.65 -2.15
C MET A 76 24.05 -5.75 -1.61
N LEU A 77 23.68 -5.72 -0.32
CA LEU A 77 22.68 -6.62 0.26
C LEU A 77 21.32 -6.44 -0.43
N GLY A 78 20.93 -5.18 -0.68
CA GLY A 78 19.70 -4.89 -1.42
C GLY A 78 19.72 -5.40 -2.86
N ILE A 79 20.88 -5.36 -3.55
CA ILE A 79 21.04 -5.95 -4.89
C ILE A 79 20.92 -7.48 -4.81
N ALA A 80 21.63 -8.12 -3.88
CA ALA A 80 21.59 -9.57 -3.69
C ALA A 80 20.16 -10.06 -3.41
N GLU A 81 19.44 -9.40 -2.49
CA GLU A 81 18.06 -9.68 -2.15
C GLU A 81 17.11 -9.49 -3.35
N SER A 82 17.24 -8.39 -4.07
CA SER A 82 16.41 -8.08 -5.25
C SER A 82 16.58 -9.09 -6.39
N LEU A 83 17.80 -9.60 -6.61
CA LEU A 83 18.06 -10.61 -7.63
C LEU A 83 17.45 -11.99 -7.29
N LEU A 84 17.06 -12.23 -6.04
CA LEU A 84 16.31 -13.43 -5.65
C LEU A 84 14.82 -13.32 -5.98
N SER A 85 14.31 -12.12 -6.27
CA SER A 85 12.89 -11.89 -6.53
C SER A 85 12.57 -12.07 -8.02
N PRO A 86 11.88 -13.14 -8.44
CA PRO A 86 11.47 -13.32 -9.84
C PRO A 86 10.59 -12.17 -10.35
N VAL A 87 9.81 -11.51 -9.48
CA VAL A 87 8.99 -10.34 -9.82
C VAL A 87 9.85 -9.17 -10.29
N GLU A 88 10.81 -8.71 -9.48
CA GLU A 88 11.71 -7.61 -9.87
C GLU A 88 12.55 -7.96 -11.11
N LEU A 89 12.97 -9.21 -11.26
CA LEU A 89 13.63 -9.65 -12.48
C LEU A 89 12.70 -9.49 -13.70
N ASP A 90 11.44 -9.93 -13.62
CA ASP A 90 10.44 -9.77 -14.68
C ASP A 90 10.11 -8.30 -15.00
N GLN A 91 10.24 -7.40 -14.02
CA GLN A 91 10.01 -5.97 -14.23
C GLN A 91 11.11 -5.30 -15.08
N ASN A 92 12.32 -5.86 -15.16
CA ASN A 92 13.37 -5.36 -16.05
C ASN A 92 14.26 -6.45 -16.66
N LEU A 93 15.13 -7.09 -15.86
CA LEU A 93 16.24 -7.92 -16.35
C LEU A 93 15.80 -9.18 -17.13
N LEU A 94 14.57 -9.63 -16.95
CA LEU A 94 13.94 -10.70 -17.72
C LEU A 94 12.80 -10.20 -18.60
N ASN A 95 12.47 -8.91 -18.55
CA ASN A 95 11.41 -8.33 -19.35
C ASN A 95 11.82 -8.26 -20.84
N PRO A 96 11.10 -8.90 -21.77
CA PRO A 96 11.44 -8.84 -23.20
C PRO A 96 11.43 -7.42 -23.77
N LYS A 97 10.65 -6.49 -23.19
CA LYS A 97 10.57 -5.10 -23.65
C LYS A 97 11.86 -4.30 -23.41
N PHE A 98 12.66 -4.72 -22.42
CA PHE A 98 13.89 -4.03 -22.03
C PHE A 98 15.16 -4.86 -22.32
N CYS A 99 14.99 -6.04 -22.93
CA CYS A 99 16.09 -6.89 -23.37
C CYS A 99 16.60 -6.45 -24.76
N CYS A 100 17.77 -5.77 -24.77
CA CYS A 100 18.53 -5.41 -25.98
C CYS A 100 19.18 -6.62 -26.69
N CYS A 101 19.43 -7.72 -25.97
CA CYS A 101 20.07 -8.92 -26.53
C CYS A 101 19.77 -10.19 -25.71
N GLU A 102 20.06 -11.35 -26.29
CA GLU A 102 19.83 -12.67 -25.68
C GLU A 102 20.87 -13.07 -24.61
N SER A 103 21.94 -12.30 -24.38
CA SER A 103 23.14 -12.74 -23.65
C SER A 103 22.94 -13.08 -22.16
N THR A 104 21.80 -12.71 -21.58
CA THR A 104 21.43 -12.84 -20.17
C THR A 104 21.38 -14.26 -19.61
N SER A 105 20.37 -15.09 -19.87
CA SER A 105 19.95 -16.26 -19.05
C SER A 105 19.64 -15.97 -17.55
N GLU A 106 18.69 -16.72 -16.98
CA GLU A 106 18.39 -16.68 -15.54
C GLU A 106 19.53 -17.26 -14.71
N ALA A 107 20.20 -18.30 -15.22
CA ALA A 107 21.35 -18.91 -14.56
C ALA A 107 22.46 -17.88 -14.29
N ARG A 108 22.78 -17.03 -15.26
CA ARG A 108 23.78 -15.97 -15.10
C ARG A 108 23.37 -14.91 -14.08
N LEU A 109 22.09 -14.55 -14.01
CA LEU A 109 21.59 -13.63 -12.97
C LEU A 109 21.70 -14.27 -11.58
N GLY A 110 21.51 -15.58 -11.48
CA GLY A 110 21.79 -16.36 -10.27
C GLY A 110 23.27 -16.32 -9.87
N GLU A 111 24.19 -16.42 -10.82
CA GLU A 111 25.63 -16.27 -10.56
C GLU A 111 25.99 -14.86 -10.08
N ILE A 112 25.36 -13.81 -10.63
CA ILE A 112 25.56 -12.43 -10.18
C ILE A 112 24.98 -12.22 -8.77
N SER A 113 23.81 -12.79 -8.48
CA SER A 113 23.23 -12.78 -7.12
C SER A 113 24.17 -13.44 -6.12
N GLY A 114 24.73 -14.60 -6.47
CA GLY A 114 25.75 -15.28 -5.67
C GLY A 114 27.01 -14.43 -5.45
N ALA A 115 27.52 -13.78 -6.50
CA ALA A 115 28.67 -12.89 -6.39
C ALA A 115 28.40 -11.67 -5.48
N ALA A 116 27.20 -11.10 -5.54
CA ALA A 116 26.78 -10.03 -4.63
C ALA A 116 26.73 -10.53 -3.18
N ALA A 117 26.17 -11.71 -2.93
CA ALA A 117 26.11 -12.31 -1.60
C ALA A 117 27.51 -12.57 -1.02
N GLU A 118 28.41 -13.16 -1.79
CA GLU A 118 29.80 -13.42 -1.37
C GLU A 118 30.57 -12.12 -1.06
N LEU A 119 30.31 -11.06 -1.81
CA LEU A 119 30.91 -9.76 -1.54
C LEU A 119 30.42 -9.17 -0.21
N VAL A 120 29.12 -9.27 0.08
CA VAL A 120 28.58 -8.84 1.39
C VAL A 120 29.14 -9.70 2.53
N LYS A 121 29.30 -11.02 2.34
CA LYS A 121 29.94 -11.90 3.35
C LYS A 121 31.37 -11.47 3.64
N LYS A 122 32.17 -11.19 2.59
CA LYS A 122 33.52 -10.65 2.72
C LYS A 122 33.53 -9.36 3.53
N TRP A 123 32.64 -8.42 3.23
CA TRP A 123 32.54 -7.14 3.93
C TRP A 123 32.05 -7.29 5.38
N ALA A 124 31.10 -8.18 5.64
CA ALA A 124 30.63 -8.48 7.00
C ALA A 124 31.72 -9.14 7.86
N ALA A 125 32.65 -9.89 7.25
CA ALA A 125 33.81 -10.43 7.95
C ALA A 125 34.86 -9.34 8.29
N ILE A 126 34.96 -8.29 7.48
CA ILE A 126 35.83 -7.12 7.73
C ILE A 126 35.21 -6.21 8.80
N ASP A 127 33.91 -5.92 8.69
CA ASP A 127 33.20 -5.00 9.56
C ASP A 127 31.82 -5.56 9.95
N LYS A 128 31.84 -6.47 10.93
CA LYS A 128 30.62 -7.11 11.44
C LYS A 128 29.65 -6.11 12.05
N ALA A 129 30.16 -5.03 12.65
CA ALA A 129 29.34 -4.00 13.28
C ALA A 129 28.53 -3.24 12.22
N ALA A 130 29.16 -2.85 11.11
CA ALA A 130 28.46 -2.21 10.00
C ALA A 130 27.36 -3.11 9.40
N PHE A 131 27.64 -4.41 9.23
CA PHE A 131 26.63 -5.36 8.77
C PHE A 131 25.43 -5.46 9.72
N LEU A 132 25.70 -5.62 11.03
CA LEU A 132 24.64 -5.70 12.04
C LEU A 132 23.85 -4.38 12.15
N ALA A 133 24.48 -3.23 11.95
CA ALA A 133 23.78 -1.94 11.90
C ALA A 133 22.77 -1.91 10.75
N VAL A 134 23.18 -2.35 9.55
CA VAL A 134 22.30 -2.43 8.37
C VAL A 134 21.15 -3.40 8.60
N THR A 135 21.41 -4.64 9.05
CA THR A 135 20.32 -5.61 9.26
C THR A 135 19.42 -5.23 10.44
N SER A 136 19.94 -4.50 11.43
CA SER A 136 19.14 -3.96 12.53
C SER A 136 18.15 -2.89 12.05
N LEU A 137 18.57 -2.02 11.14
CA LEU A 137 17.66 -1.04 10.51
C LEU A 137 16.57 -1.72 9.68
N ILE A 138 16.92 -2.78 8.93
CA ILE A 138 15.92 -3.55 8.16
C ILE A 138 14.93 -4.22 9.11
N LYS A 139 15.40 -4.87 10.18
CA LYS A 139 14.55 -5.48 11.21
C LYS A 139 13.62 -4.44 11.86
N LEU A 140 14.11 -3.23 12.09
CA LEU A 140 13.33 -2.12 12.60
C LEU A 140 12.20 -1.72 11.64
N GLU A 141 12.49 -1.57 10.35
CA GLU A 141 11.49 -1.31 9.31
C GLU A 141 10.46 -2.46 9.19
N ASP A 142 10.91 -3.70 9.38
CA ASP A 142 10.04 -4.87 9.43
C ASP A 142 9.13 -4.88 10.65
N CYS A 143 9.59 -4.39 11.79
CA CYS A 143 8.82 -4.37 13.03
C CYS A 143 7.88 -3.14 13.12
N ALA A 144 8.25 -2.03 12.51
CA ALA A 144 7.57 -0.73 12.63
C ALA A 144 6.25 -0.61 11.84
N VAL A 145 5.86 -1.62 11.07
CA VAL A 145 4.59 -1.61 10.30
C VAL A 145 3.55 -2.48 11.00
N ASN A 146 2.39 -1.88 11.30
CA ASN A 146 1.24 -2.57 11.91
C ASN A 146 1.59 -3.23 13.25
N LYS A 147 2.32 -2.50 14.12
CA LYS A 147 2.52 -2.92 15.51
C LYS A 147 3.20 -4.30 15.64
N GLY A 148 4.12 -4.66 14.74
CA GLY A 148 4.80 -5.96 14.75
C GLY A 148 3.97 -7.16 14.28
N ASP A 149 2.75 -6.96 13.80
CA ASP A 149 1.89 -8.00 13.22
C ASP A 149 1.80 -7.87 11.70
N ASN A 150 2.93 -8.03 11.01
CA ASN A 150 3.01 -8.00 9.55
C ASN A 150 3.71 -9.23 8.97
N LEU A 151 3.63 -9.38 7.64
CA LEU A 151 4.16 -10.54 6.93
C LEU A 151 5.67 -10.72 7.14
N PHE A 152 6.50 -9.69 7.06
CA PHE A 152 7.95 -9.82 7.20
C PHE A 152 8.35 -10.26 8.61
N THR A 153 7.78 -9.64 9.63
CA THR A 153 8.02 -10.05 11.04
C THR A 153 7.49 -11.46 11.30
N GLY A 154 6.29 -11.78 10.83
CA GLY A 154 5.72 -13.12 10.95
C GLY A 154 6.57 -14.19 10.25
N TRP A 155 7.05 -13.88 9.04
CA TRP A 155 7.91 -14.75 8.24
C TRP A 155 9.26 -14.99 8.91
N ALA A 156 9.91 -13.93 9.39
CA ALA A 156 11.17 -14.03 10.13
C ALA A 156 11.02 -14.90 11.39
N ARG A 157 9.93 -14.75 12.15
CA ARG A 157 9.62 -15.59 13.33
C ARG A 157 9.40 -17.05 12.94
N LYS A 158 8.62 -17.31 11.89
CA LYS A 158 8.41 -18.67 11.36
C LYS A 158 9.75 -19.30 10.96
N TRP A 159 10.56 -18.59 10.17
CA TRP A 159 11.86 -19.07 9.72
C TRP A 159 12.80 -19.37 10.91
N HIS A 160 12.85 -18.48 11.90
CA HIS A 160 13.61 -18.70 13.14
C HIS A 160 13.15 -19.98 13.86
N SER A 161 11.84 -20.18 13.99
CA SER A 161 11.29 -21.38 14.64
C SER A 161 11.62 -22.68 13.91
N GLU A 162 11.72 -22.64 12.58
CA GLU A 162 12.00 -23.81 11.74
C GLU A 162 13.51 -24.12 11.63
N ASN A 163 14.36 -23.10 11.70
CA ASN A 163 15.79 -23.22 11.43
C ASN A 163 16.68 -23.05 12.67
N GLY A 164 16.15 -22.52 13.78
CA GLY A 164 16.91 -22.23 15.00
C GLY A 164 17.95 -21.11 14.86
N ARG A 165 17.87 -20.29 13.81
CA ARG A 165 18.83 -19.23 13.46
C ARG A 165 18.11 -17.87 13.41
N ASP A 166 18.79 -16.76 13.71
CA ASP A 166 18.21 -15.42 13.57
C ASP A 166 18.41 -14.93 12.12
N PRO A 167 17.32 -14.61 11.38
CA PRO A 167 17.43 -14.22 9.97
C PRO A 167 18.22 -12.93 9.76
N TYR A 168 18.50 -12.14 10.80
CA TYR A 168 19.27 -10.90 10.68
C TYR A 168 20.75 -11.04 11.11
N ALA A 169 21.16 -12.24 11.54
CA ALA A 169 22.48 -12.46 12.14
C ALA A 169 23.61 -12.67 11.13
N THR A 170 23.31 -13.27 9.97
CA THR A 170 24.30 -13.50 8.91
C THR A 170 23.71 -13.19 7.54
N VAL A 171 24.58 -13.02 6.54
CA VAL A 171 24.17 -12.76 5.15
C VAL A 171 23.36 -13.92 4.59
N ASP A 172 23.80 -15.15 4.84
CA ASP A 172 23.10 -16.36 4.37
C ASP A 172 21.73 -16.50 5.02
N ASP A 173 21.64 -16.35 6.34
CA ASP A 173 20.37 -16.42 7.06
C ASP A 173 19.36 -15.39 6.53
N TYR A 174 19.81 -14.17 6.25
CA TYR A 174 18.98 -13.09 5.72
C TYR A 174 18.47 -13.40 4.31
N LEU A 175 19.38 -13.76 3.40
CA LEU A 175 19.04 -14.02 2.00
C LEU A 175 18.21 -15.31 1.85
N ASP A 176 18.50 -16.37 2.61
CA ASP A 176 17.71 -17.59 2.62
C ASP A 176 16.29 -17.35 3.15
N CYS A 177 16.16 -16.60 4.25
CA CYS A 177 14.87 -16.30 4.85
C CYS A 177 13.99 -15.51 3.88
N PHE A 178 14.44 -14.33 3.45
CA PHE A 178 13.59 -13.44 2.66
C PHE A 178 13.56 -13.80 1.18
N GLY A 179 14.62 -14.42 0.65
CA GLY A 179 14.62 -14.99 -0.70
C GLY A 179 13.49 -16.01 -0.87
N ALA A 180 13.25 -16.87 0.12
CA ALA A 180 12.16 -17.85 0.10
C ALA A 180 10.76 -17.19 0.05
N LEU A 181 10.57 -16.01 0.67
CA LEU A 181 9.31 -15.27 0.65
C LEU A 181 8.96 -14.72 -0.74
N TYR A 182 9.97 -14.48 -1.58
CA TYR A 182 9.79 -13.87 -2.90
C TYR A 182 9.57 -14.90 -4.02
N GLN A 183 9.71 -16.20 -3.74
CA GLN A 183 9.63 -17.24 -4.76
C GLN A 183 8.21 -17.52 -5.27
N ARG A 184 8.13 -18.12 -6.46
CA ARG A 184 6.89 -18.74 -6.98
C ARG A 184 6.41 -19.82 -6.00
N GLY A 185 5.09 -20.04 -5.96
CA GLY A 185 4.44 -20.84 -4.92
C GLY A 185 4.02 -20.03 -3.69
N MET A 186 4.49 -18.78 -3.57
CA MET A 186 3.97 -17.81 -2.61
C MET A 186 2.83 -17.00 -3.26
N TYR A 187 1.79 -16.68 -2.48
CA TYR A 187 0.55 -16.08 -2.98
C TYR A 187 0.77 -14.78 -3.78
N TYR A 188 1.55 -13.83 -3.25
CA TYR A 188 1.73 -12.54 -3.91
C TYR A 188 2.57 -12.63 -5.20
N PRO A 189 3.72 -13.34 -5.23
CA PRO A 189 4.42 -13.62 -6.48
C PRO A 189 3.55 -14.38 -7.49
N ASP A 190 2.77 -15.37 -7.05
CA ASP A 190 1.90 -16.10 -7.97
C ASP A 190 0.77 -15.23 -8.52
N LEU A 191 0.15 -14.39 -7.69
CA LEU A 191 -0.83 -13.41 -8.14
C LEU A 191 -0.25 -12.47 -9.21
N TYR A 192 0.98 -11.98 -9.02
CA TYR A 192 1.67 -11.14 -10.00
C TYR A 192 1.79 -11.84 -11.36
N PHE A 193 2.34 -13.05 -11.39
CA PHE A 193 2.56 -13.73 -12.67
C PHE A 193 1.28 -14.29 -13.29
N THR A 194 0.31 -14.75 -12.49
CA THR A 194 -1.02 -15.12 -12.99
C THR A 194 -1.68 -13.94 -13.69
N ARG A 195 -1.49 -12.73 -13.16
CA ARG A 195 -1.93 -11.50 -13.81
C ARG A 195 -1.16 -11.22 -15.11
N GLU A 196 0.17 -11.33 -15.12
CA GLU A 196 0.95 -11.17 -16.36
C GLU A 196 0.54 -12.19 -17.44
N GLN A 197 0.03 -13.36 -17.03
CA GLN A 197 -0.54 -14.40 -17.91
C GLN A 197 -2.00 -14.11 -18.34
N GLY A 198 -2.61 -13.02 -17.88
CA GLY A 198 -4.00 -12.63 -18.23
C GLY A 198 -5.09 -13.51 -17.59
N GLN A 199 -4.74 -14.32 -16.59
CA GLN A 199 -5.70 -15.22 -15.93
C GLN A 199 -6.55 -14.48 -14.87
N THR A 200 -6.02 -13.39 -14.33
CA THR A 200 -6.73 -12.44 -13.46
C THR A 200 -6.30 -11.02 -13.82
N LYS A 201 -7.16 -10.04 -13.58
CA LYS A 201 -6.78 -8.61 -13.62
C LYS A 201 -6.34 -8.05 -12.28
N THR A 202 -6.41 -8.84 -11.20
CA THR A 202 -6.09 -8.37 -9.85
C THR A 202 -4.64 -7.96 -9.70
N GLN A 203 -4.45 -6.71 -9.29
CA GLN A 203 -3.16 -6.14 -8.90
C GLN A 203 -3.06 -6.08 -7.39
N PHE A 204 -1.94 -6.57 -6.86
CA PHE A 204 -1.61 -6.43 -5.45
C PHE A 204 -1.10 -5.02 -5.16
N PHE A 205 -1.80 -4.34 -4.26
CA PHE A 205 -1.41 -3.07 -3.67
C PHE A 205 -1.05 -3.30 -2.20
N ASN A 206 -0.11 -2.53 -1.66
CA ASN A 206 0.22 -2.60 -0.25
C ASN A 206 -0.14 -1.30 0.47
N ASP A 207 -0.63 -1.41 1.70
CA ASP A 207 -0.79 -0.25 2.58
C ASP A 207 0.58 0.08 3.23
N TYR A 208 1.28 1.09 2.69
CA TYR A 208 2.69 1.37 2.99
C TYR A 208 2.90 2.19 4.27
N GLY A 209 3.78 1.69 5.14
CA GLY A 209 4.53 2.49 6.11
C GLY A 209 5.96 2.74 5.63
N LEU A 210 6.80 1.69 5.68
CA LEU A 210 8.24 1.73 5.35
C LEU A 210 8.68 0.73 4.28
N GLN A 211 7.79 -0.20 3.90
CA GLN A 211 8.18 -1.44 3.22
C GLN A 211 7.94 -1.41 1.69
N ALA A 212 7.82 -0.23 1.08
CA ALA A 212 7.42 -0.13 -0.33
C ALA A 212 8.35 -0.89 -1.28
N ALA A 213 9.66 -0.70 -1.15
CA ALA A 213 10.66 -1.41 -1.95
C ALA A 213 10.64 -2.93 -1.71
N ARG A 214 10.39 -3.38 -0.47
CA ARG A 214 10.31 -4.83 -0.16
C ARG A 214 9.03 -5.46 -0.68
N CYS A 215 7.89 -4.78 -0.56
CA CYS A 215 6.63 -5.26 -1.12
C CYS A 215 6.65 -5.33 -2.65
N ARG A 216 7.43 -4.47 -3.32
CA ARG A 216 7.67 -4.55 -4.77
C ARG A 216 8.26 -5.92 -5.17
N ARG A 217 9.19 -6.47 -4.37
CA ARG A 217 9.78 -7.82 -4.54
C ARG A 217 8.75 -8.96 -4.48
N MET A 218 7.66 -8.75 -3.75
CA MET A 218 6.57 -9.73 -3.66
C MET A 218 5.52 -9.58 -4.76
N GLY A 219 5.57 -8.55 -5.61
CA GLY A 219 4.54 -8.31 -6.64
C GLY A 219 3.67 -7.08 -6.41
N SER A 220 4.00 -6.21 -5.45
CA SER A 220 3.24 -4.98 -5.23
C SER A 220 3.43 -4.00 -6.38
N LEU A 221 2.32 -3.57 -7.00
CA LEU A 221 2.28 -2.68 -8.16
C LEU A 221 1.69 -1.31 -7.85
N GLY A 222 1.60 -0.95 -6.57
CA GLY A 222 1.01 0.28 -6.08
C GLY A 222 0.69 0.14 -4.60
N GLY A 223 0.18 1.21 -4.00
CA GLY A 223 -0.26 1.11 -2.63
C GLY A 223 -0.91 2.35 -2.09
N THR A 224 -1.30 2.28 -0.83
CA THR A 224 -2.01 3.37 -0.17
C THR A 224 -1.29 3.78 1.10
N THR A 225 -1.25 5.09 1.34
CA THR A 225 -0.98 5.63 2.67
C THR A 225 -2.22 6.38 3.14
N ASN A 226 -2.32 6.61 4.44
CA ASN A 226 -3.30 7.49 5.04
C ASN A 226 -2.69 8.07 6.33
N PRO A 227 -3.30 9.10 6.96
CA PRO A 227 -2.72 9.74 8.14
C PRO A 227 -2.55 8.75 9.29
N ALA A 228 -3.46 7.78 9.43
CA ALA A 228 -3.30 6.74 10.44
C ALA A 228 -2.05 5.89 10.20
N ILE A 229 -1.76 5.52 8.95
CA ILE A 229 -0.54 4.75 8.62
C ILE A 229 0.73 5.61 8.76
N ALA A 230 0.69 6.86 8.28
CA ALA A 230 1.83 7.78 8.37
C ALA A 230 2.20 8.08 9.83
N VAL A 231 1.20 8.30 10.70
CA VAL A 231 1.37 8.59 12.12
C VAL A 231 1.61 7.32 12.94
N ALA A 232 0.99 6.19 12.58
CA ALA A 232 1.22 4.91 13.26
C ALA A 232 2.65 4.39 13.06
N GLY A 233 3.26 4.63 11.90
CA GLY A 233 4.67 4.29 11.68
C GLY A 233 5.64 5.02 12.61
N GLU A 234 5.19 6.08 13.28
CA GLU A 234 5.91 6.79 14.35
C GLU A 234 5.47 6.31 15.75
N ASP A 235 4.19 5.96 15.95
CA ASP A 235 3.68 5.39 17.22
C ASP A 235 4.21 4.01 17.55
N ASP A 236 4.34 3.16 16.53
CA ASP A 236 4.89 1.81 16.60
C ASP A 236 6.32 1.84 17.18
N MET A 237 6.91 3.03 17.34
CA MET A 237 8.23 3.27 17.94
C MET A 237 8.30 3.91 19.31
N SER A 238 7.19 4.42 19.83
CA SER A 238 7.15 4.99 21.19
C SER A 238 6.67 3.98 22.25
N GLY A 239 6.40 2.72 21.84
CA GLY A 239 5.76 1.72 22.69
C GLY A 239 4.28 2.00 22.96
N LYS A 240 3.69 3.05 22.36
CA LYS A 240 2.28 3.41 22.54
C LYS A 240 1.39 2.59 21.59
N GLY A 241 0.56 1.72 22.16
CA GLY A 241 -0.42 0.91 21.43
C GLY A 241 -0.07 -0.59 21.43
N ASN A 242 -0.99 -1.42 20.90
CA ASN A 242 -0.89 -2.88 20.88
C ASN A 242 0.23 -3.43 19.97
N ILE A 243 1.51 -3.16 20.29
CA ILE A 243 2.67 -3.82 19.68
C ILE A 243 2.68 -5.30 20.09
N TRP A 244 2.81 -6.19 19.10
CA TRP A 244 2.73 -7.63 19.29
C TRP A 244 4.05 -8.21 19.82
N GLY A 245 4.11 -8.35 21.14
CA GLY A 245 5.18 -9.02 21.88
C GLY A 245 6.17 -8.04 22.51
N GLN A 246 6.60 -8.34 23.74
CA GLN A 246 7.52 -7.49 24.51
C GLN A 246 8.87 -7.34 23.79
N ASP A 247 9.39 -8.41 23.18
CA ASP A 247 10.66 -8.36 22.44
C ASP A 247 10.65 -7.33 21.31
N THR A 248 9.51 -7.17 20.63
CA THR A 248 9.37 -6.17 19.56
C THR A 248 9.32 -4.76 20.14
N ILE A 249 8.66 -4.56 21.28
CA ILE A 249 8.65 -3.27 22.00
C ILE A 249 10.07 -2.89 22.43
N ASP A 250 10.77 -3.82 23.09
CA ASP A 250 12.14 -3.59 23.58
C ASP A 250 13.10 -3.29 22.43
N TYR A 251 12.94 -3.98 21.31
CA TYR A 251 13.74 -3.73 20.12
C TYR A 251 13.50 -2.34 19.55
N ILE A 252 12.24 -1.95 19.30
CA ILE A 252 11.96 -0.66 18.65
C ILE A 252 12.30 0.51 19.58
N THR A 253 12.04 0.39 20.88
CA THR A 253 12.38 1.45 21.85
C THR A 253 13.90 1.68 21.99
N GLY A 254 14.71 0.64 21.77
CA GLY A 254 16.17 0.77 21.73
C GLY A 254 16.74 1.32 20.42
N PHE A 255 15.96 1.36 19.35
CA PHE A 255 16.42 1.72 18.00
C PHE A 255 15.44 2.72 17.34
N PRO A 256 15.64 4.04 17.49
CA PRO A 256 14.75 5.04 16.88
C PRO A 256 14.82 4.96 15.34
N ASN A 257 13.67 4.91 14.64
CA ASN A 257 13.67 4.90 13.17
C ASN A 257 13.88 6.29 12.56
N LYS A 258 14.16 6.28 11.24
CA LYS A 258 14.41 7.45 10.40
C LYS A 258 13.38 8.60 10.49
N TRP A 259 12.11 8.33 10.75
CA TRP A 259 11.03 9.31 10.90
C TRP A 259 11.27 10.31 12.04
N HIS A 260 11.93 9.89 13.12
CA HIS A 260 12.28 10.79 14.21
C HIS A 260 13.27 11.86 13.75
N GLU A 261 14.24 11.48 12.90
CA GLU A 261 15.18 12.44 12.31
C GLU A 261 14.50 13.33 11.28
N VAL A 262 13.60 12.77 10.46
CA VAL A 262 12.77 13.54 9.52
C VAL A 262 11.96 14.62 10.25
N ARG A 263 11.34 14.29 11.39
CA ARG A 263 10.62 15.26 12.22
C ARG A 263 11.51 16.40 12.69
N ARG A 264 12.73 16.12 13.14
CA ARG A 264 13.70 17.15 13.53
C ARG A 264 14.08 18.06 12.36
N ILE A 265 14.28 17.49 11.17
CA ILE A 265 14.56 18.27 9.95
C ILE A 265 13.38 19.20 9.64
N ILE A 266 12.16 18.66 9.63
CA ILE A 266 10.94 19.43 9.36
C ILE A 266 10.73 20.51 10.42
N ALA A 267 10.94 20.22 11.70
CA ALA A 267 10.80 21.17 12.79
C ALA A 267 11.77 22.35 12.66
N LYS A 268 13.03 22.10 12.27
CA LYS A 268 14.00 23.16 11.98
C LYS A 268 13.51 24.06 10.83
N GLU A 269 12.99 23.47 9.76
CA GLU A 269 12.43 24.21 8.63
C GLU A 269 11.19 25.02 9.04
N GLN A 270 10.30 24.41 9.83
CA GLN A 270 9.09 25.03 10.37
C GLN A 270 9.43 26.28 11.18
N ILE A 271 10.38 26.18 12.11
CA ILE A 271 10.83 27.31 12.94
C ILE A 271 11.47 28.39 12.08
N ALA A 272 12.38 28.01 11.18
CA ALA A 272 13.12 28.96 10.35
C ALA A 272 12.20 29.80 9.45
N LYS A 273 11.08 29.22 9.01
CA LYS A 273 10.10 29.88 8.14
C LYS A 273 8.91 30.50 8.88
N GLY A 274 8.75 30.24 10.17
CA GLY A 274 7.60 30.69 10.95
C GLY A 274 6.29 29.99 10.55
N GLU A 275 6.38 28.74 10.11
CA GLU A 275 5.24 27.94 9.64
C GLU A 275 4.43 27.36 10.80
N ALA A 276 3.15 27.13 10.57
CA ALA A 276 2.24 26.55 11.55
C ALA A 276 2.46 25.04 11.75
N ASP A 277 1.96 24.50 12.87
CA ASP A 277 2.11 23.08 13.18
C ASP A 277 1.41 22.17 12.17
N ASP A 278 0.32 22.65 11.55
CA ASP A 278 -0.38 21.91 10.51
C ASP A 278 0.42 21.83 9.20
N TRP A 279 1.21 22.86 8.88
CA TRP A 279 2.21 22.80 7.81
C TRP A 279 3.24 21.69 8.08
N GLY A 280 3.76 21.60 9.32
CA GLY A 280 4.70 20.55 9.71
C GLY A 280 4.11 19.14 9.58
N ALA A 281 2.83 18.97 9.91
CA ALA A 281 2.11 17.71 9.74
C ALA A 281 1.89 17.33 8.26
N VAL A 282 1.54 18.29 7.41
CA VAL A 282 1.44 18.09 5.95
C VAL A 282 2.80 17.71 5.38
N LYS A 283 3.85 18.44 5.75
CA LYS A 283 5.23 18.19 5.31
C LYS A 283 5.69 16.79 5.70
N PHE A 284 5.38 16.32 6.90
CA PHE A 284 5.71 14.96 7.31
C PHE A 284 4.99 13.91 6.47
N THR A 285 3.69 14.09 6.23
CA THR A 285 2.89 13.19 5.36
C THR A 285 3.45 13.14 3.94
N GLU A 286 3.88 14.28 3.41
CA GLU A 286 4.54 14.40 2.12
C GLU A 286 5.83 13.55 2.05
N TRP A 287 6.68 13.60 3.07
CA TRP A 287 7.91 12.80 3.10
C TRP A 287 7.63 11.29 3.16
N VAL A 288 6.66 10.86 3.98
CA VAL A 288 6.24 9.45 4.03
C VAL A 288 5.73 8.97 2.67
N VAL A 289 4.91 9.78 2.01
CA VAL A 289 4.39 9.45 0.68
C VAL A 289 5.51 9.43 -0.36
N VAL A 290 6.45 10.38 -0.32
CA VAL A 290 7.59 10.42 -1.25
C VAL A 290 8.52 9.22 -1.06
N ASP A 291 8.73 8.74 0.17
CA ASP A 291 9.49 7.51 0.45
C ASP A 291 8.85 6.29 -0.23
N ALA A 292 7.53 6.13 -0.06
CA ALA A 292 6.79 5.06 -0.73
C ALA A 292 6.77 5.24 -2.26
N MET A 293 6.64 6.47 -2.75
CA MET A 293 6.69 6.78 -4.19
C MET A 293 8.05 6.43 -4.78
N LEU A 294 9.14 6.73 -4.07
CA LEU A 294 10.49 6.34 -4.46
C LEU A 294 10.58 4.83 -4.56
N GLY A 295 10.14 4.09 -3.55
CA GLY A 295 10.10 2.62 -3.55
C GLY A 295 9.29 1.98 -4.70
N LEU A 296 8.47 2.74 -5.43
CA LEU A 296 7.73 2.26 -6.61
C LEU A 296 8.08 3.03 -7.89
N ARG A 297 9.10 3.90 -7.86
CA ARG A 297 9.33 4.86 -8.94
C ARG A 297 9.67 4.17 -10.26
N SER A 298 10.50 3.14 -10.24
CA SER A 298 10.80 2.31 -11.41
C SER A 298 9.53 1.73 -12.05
N ILE A 299 8.60 1.21 -11.25
CA ILE A 299 7.33 0.64 -11.72
C ILE A 299 6.47 1.71 -12.38
N PHE A 300 6.38 2.89 -11.78
CA PHE A 300 5.64 4.00 -12.37
C PHE A 300 6.25 4.44 -13.68
N LEU A 301 7.56 4.70 -13.71
CA LEU A 301 8.23 5.20 -14.90
C LEU A 301 8.13 4.19 -16.06
N LEU A 302 8.41 2.91 -15.80
CA LEU A 302 8.46 1.88 -16.84
C LEU A 302 7.08 1.35 -17.26
N ARG A 303 6.14 1.23 -16.32
CA ARG A 303 4.84 0.58 -16.58
C ARG A 303 3.62 1.50 -16.47
N GLY A 304 3.76 2.70 -15.90
CA GLY A 304 2.61 3.56 -15.58
C GLY A 304 1.76 3.09 -14.41
N LEU A 305 2.27 2.12 -13.65
CA LEU A 305 1.68 1.58 -12.42
C LEU A 305 2.36 2.22 -11.20
N GLY A 306 2.41 1.56 -10.04
CA GLY A 306 3.20 2.03 -8.89
C GLY A 306 2.65 3.30 -8.24
N ARG A 307 1.33 3.49 -8.24
CA ARG A 307 0.71 4.67 -7.64
C ARG A 307 0.62 4.57 -6.12
N VAL A 308 0.88 5.67 -5.41
CA VAL A 308 0.85 5.76 -3.95
C VAL A 308 -0.19 6.78 -3.50
N ALA A 309 -1.12 6.39 -2.64
CA ALA A 309 -2.14 7.32 -2.16
C ALA A 309 -1.58 8.36 -1.16
N PHE A 310 -1.86 9.64 -1.38
CA PHE A 310 -1.74 10.75 -0.44
C PHE A 310 -3.15 11.14 0.03
N GLN A 311 -3.46 11.01 1.31
CA GLN A 311 -4.78 11.39 1.84
C GLN A 311 -4.86 12.89 2.10
N LEU A 312 -5.80 13.55 1.41
CA LEU A 312 -6.16 14.92 1.74
C LEU A 312 -6.80 14.99 3.11
N ARG A 313 -6.66 16.15 3.75
CA ARG A 313 -7.09 16.40 5.12
C ARG A 313 -8.51 15.89 5.40
N PRO A 314 -8.67 14.92 6.31
CA PRO A 314 -9.96 14.30 6.55
C PRO A 314 -10.95 15.25 7.23
N ASP A 315 -10.47 16.29 7.93
CA ASP A 315 -11.31 17.34 8.51
C ASP A 315 -11.86 18.33 7.47
N TRP A 316 -11.42 18.25 6.22
CA TRP A 316 -11.93 19.05 5.09
C TRP A 316 -12.87 18.23 4.19
N HIS A 317 -13.30 17.05 4.61
CA HIS A 317 -14.04 16.09 3.78
C HIS A 317 -15.29 16.66 3.08
N ASN A 318 -15.93 17.68 3.65
CA ASN A 318 -17.11 18.36 3.12
C ASN A 318 -16.83 19.77 2.55
N ASP A 319 -15.57 20.20 2.48
CA ASP A 319 -15.15 21.51 1.95
C ASP A 319 -14.47 21.35 0.58
N GLU A 320 -15.28 21.40 -0.48
CA GLU A 320 -14.81 21.27 -1.87
C GLU A 320 -13.70 22.27 -2.21
N LYS A 321 -13.77 23.50 -1.67
CA LYS A 321 -12.76 24.54 -1.94
C LYS A 321 -11.41 24.11 -1.38
N LYS A 322 -11.36 23.80 -0.08
CA LYS A 322 -10.11 23.42 0.59
C LYS A 322 -9.49 22.18 -0.04
N LEU A 323 -10.30 21.16 -0.30
CA LEU A 323 -9.83 19.93 -0.94
C LEU A 323 -9.22 20.21 -2.32
N THR A 324 -9.88 21.04 -3.13
CA THR A 324 -9.44 21.32 -4.50
C THR A 324 -8.14 22.12 -4.54
N TYR A 325 -8.01 23.18 -3.73
CA TYR A 325 -6.78 23.98 -3.66
C TYR A 325 -5.61 23.19 -3.08
N ALA A 326 -5.82 22.49 -1.97
CA ALA A 326 -4.77 21.71 -1.33
C ALA A 326 -4.27 20.59 -2.24
N GLY A 327 -5.16 19.90 -2.96
CA GLY A 327 -4.76 18.87 -3.91
C GLY A 327 -3.83 19.41 -5.00
N GLY A 328 -4.18 20.53 -5.64
CA GLY A 328 -3.37 21.11 -6.71
C GLY A 328 -2.00 21.62 -6.24
N GLU A 329 -1.95 22.21 -5.05
CA GLU A 329 -0.69 22.65 -4.41
C GLU A 329 0.21 21.45 -4.09
N ILE A 330 -0.32 20.44 -3.40
CA ILE A 330 0.42 19.23 -3.02
C ILE A 330 0.90 18.49 -4.26
N TYR A 331 0.09 18.39 -5.31
CA TYR A 331 0.51 17.76 -6.56
C TYR A 331 1.76 18.43 -7.16
N SER A 332 1.75 19.76 -7.21
CA SER A 332 2.88 20.54 -7.73
C SER A 332 4.16 20.29 -6.92
N ILE A 333 4.04 20.24 -5.59
CA ILE A 333 5.14 19.94 -4.68
C ILE A 333 5.69 18.53 -4.92
N LEU A 334 4.82 17.53 -5.02
CA LEU A 334 5.22 16.13 -5.26
C LEU A 334 5.91 15.94 -6.62
N CYS A 335 5.40 16.59 -7.68
CA CYS A 335 6.03 16.60 -9.01
C CYS A 335 7.47 17.14 -8.95
N ASN A 336 7.68 18.27 -8.25
CA ASN A 336 9.01 18.85 -8.09
C ASN A 336 9.98 17.91 -7.35
N ARG A 337 9.50 17.19 -6.34
CA ARG A 337 10.32 16.22 -5.59
C ARG A 337 10.71 15.00 -6.39
N VAL A 338 9.80 14.42 -7.17
CA VAL A 338 10.14 13.23 -7.95
C VAL A 338 10.95 13.56 -9.20
N LYS A 339 10.94 14.82 -9.65
CA LYS A 339 11.72 15.24 -10.81
C LYS A 339 13.22 14.98 -10.61
N ILE A 340 13.77 15.33 -9.44
CA ILE A 340 15.19 15.08 -9.16
C ILE A 340 15.51 13.58 -9.11
N PHE A 341 14.57 12.73 -8.67
CA PHE A 341 14.72 11.27 -8.73
C PHE A 341 14.80 10.79 -10.17
N ASP A 342 13.91 11.28 -11.04
CA ASP A 342 13.91 10.89 -12.44
C ASP A 342 15.18 11.32 -13.16
N GLU A 343 15.67 12.54 -12.87
CA GLU A 343 16.93 13.05 -13.41
C GLU A 343 18.10 12.13 -13.04
N ILE A 344 18.19 11.67 -11.79
CA ILE A 344 19.22 10.73 -11.34
C ILE A 344 19.05 9.34 -11.99
N LEU A 345 17.82 8.79 -12.00
CA LEU A 345 17.55 7.46 -12.54
C LEU A 345 17.85 7.38 -14.05
N LEU A 346 17.55 8.44 -14.79
CA LEU A 346 17.73 8.49 -16.25
C LEU A 346 19.12 8.99 -16.69
N ASP A 347 19.94 9.50 -15.78
CA ASP A 347 21.30 9.97 -16.08
C ASP A 347 22.19 8.83 -16.63
N GLY A 348 22.59 8.90 -17.89
CA GLY A 348 23.35 7.81 -18.55
C GLY A 348 22.54 6.53 -18.79
N ALA A 349 21.21 6.55 -18.64
CA ALA A 349 20.35 5.42 -19.00
C ALA A 349 20.24 5.27 -20.53
N SER A 350 20.06 4.03 -20.99
CA SER A 350 19.84 3.71 -22.40
C SER A 350 18.60 4.40 -22.99
N GLU A 351 18.63 4.69 -24.29
CA GLU A 351 17.53 5.32 -25.04
C GLU A 351 16.20 4.56 -24.87
N ILE A 352 16.25 3.24 -24.68
CA ILE A 352 15.06 2.42 -24.46
C ILE A 352 14.27 2.85 -23.21
N TYR A 353 14.98 3.17 -22.12
CA TYR A 353 14.37 3.64 -20.89
C TYR A 353 13.92 5.09 -21.01
N ILE A 354 14.72 5.95 -21.66
CA ILE A 354 14.32 7.35 -21.92
C ILE A 354 12.99 7.38 -22.68
N LYS A 355 12.85 6.57 -23.73
CA LYS A 355 11.60 6.44 -24.50
C LYS A 355 10.45 5.87 -23.67
N ALA A 356 10.68 4.79 -22.94
CA ALA A 356 9.64 4.13 -22.14
C ALA A 356 9.07 5.02 -21.02
N THR A 357 9.90 5.92 -20.47
CA THR A 357 9.57 6.75 -19.31
C THR A 357 9.07 8.15 -19.67
N ALA A 358 9.34 8.64 -20.89
CA ALA A 358 9.07 10.02 -21.31
C ALA A 358 7.68 10.58 -20.92
N PRO A 359 6.56 9.83 -21.02
CA PRO A 359 5.24 10.36 -20.66
C PRO A 359 5.03 10.66 -19.16
N ARG A 360 5.98 10.23 -18.31
CA ARG A 360 5.82 10.13 -16.85
C ARG A 360 6.92 10.87 -16.07
N VAL A 361 8.00 11.26 -16.73
CA VAL A 361 9.08 12.05 -16.12
C VAL A 361 8.52 13.35 -15.53
N GLY A 362 8.91 13.67 -14.31
CA GLY A 362 8.47 14.83 -13.55
C GLY A 362 7.03 14.77 -13.04
N LYS A 363 6.29 13.69 -13.33
CA LYS A 363 4.92 13.51 -12.83
C LYS A 363 4.91 12.71 -11.54
N SER A 364 4.14 13.18 -10.58
CA SER A 364 3.88 12.45 -9.34
C SER A 364 3.13 11.15 -9.63
N ASN A 365 3.62 10.04 -9.07
CA ASN A 365 2.95 8.74 -9.06
C ASN A 365 1.96 8.60 -7.91
N ASN A 366 1.17 9.63 -7.61
CA ASN A 366 0.23 9.57 -6.48
C ASN A 366 -1.23 9.37 -6.90
N HIS A 367 -2.03 8.91 -5.94
CA HIS A 367 -3.48 9.12 -5.90
C HIS A 367 -3.79 10.15 -4.82
N PHE A 368 -4.70 11.09 -5.07
CA PHE A 368 -5.28 11.92 -4.02
C PHE A 368 -6.44 11.19 -3.38
N LYS A 369 -6.22 10.74 -2.14
CA LYS A 369 -7.20 9.99 -1.37
C LYS A 369 -8.18 10.95 -0.71
N ILE A 370 -9.49 10.74 -0.92
CA ILE A 370 -10.56 11.65 -0.51
C ILE A 370 -11.69 10.83 0.13
N ALA A 371 -12.21 11.27 1.27
CA ALA A 371 -13.29 10.59 1.97
C ALA A 371 -14.65 10.78 1.27
N CYS A 372 -15.32 9.69 0.92
CA CYS A 372 -16.64 9.67 0.28
C CYS A 372 -17.75 10.02 1.28
N THR A 373 -17.86 11.30 1.62
CA THR A 373 -18.80 11.78 2.66
C THR A 373 -19.97 12.58 2.09
N GLY A 374 -19.97 12.87 0.79
CA GLY A 374 -21.07 13.55 0.11
C GLY A 374 -20.64 14.23 -1.19
N GLU A 375 -21.42 15.23 -1.62
CA GLU A 375 -21.24 15.91 -2.91
C GLU A 375 -19.88 16.59 -3.07
N ALA A 376 -19.34 17.21 -2.01
CA ALA A 376 -18.05 17.87 -2.07
C ALA A 376 -16.94 16.91 -2.55
N CYS A 377 -16.94 15.67 -2.07
CA CYS A 377 -16.02 14.64 -2.53
C CYS A 377 -16.22 14.34 -4.02
N LEU A 378 -17.46 14.11 -4.46
CA LEU A 378 -17.76 13.76 -5.85
C LEU A 378 -17.36 14.89 -6.82
N ASN A 379 -17.59 16.15 -6.44
CA ASN A 379 -17.19 17.33 -7.22
C ASN A 379 -15.67 17.48 -7.31
N THR A 380 -14.94 17.28 -6.20
CA THR A 380 -13.48 17.30 -6.21
C THR A 380 -12.92 16.16 -7.07
N VAL A 381 -13.47 14.96 -6.96
CA VAL A 381 -13.05 13.79 -7.76
C VAL A 381 -13.23 14.07 -9.25
N ARG A 382 -14.38 14.61 -9.65
CA ARG A 382 -14.64 15.03 -11.03
C ARG A 382 -13.62 16.09 -11.48
N SER A 383 -13.38 17.11 -10.66
CA SER A 383 -12.45 18.22 -10.96
C SER A 383 -11.01 17.74 -11.16
N PHE A 384 -10.53 16.82 -10.32
CA PHE A 384 -9.18 16.25 -10.43
C PHE A 384 -9.04 15.42 -11.70
N ASN A 385 -10.02 14.56 -12.01
CA ASN A 385 -10.00 13.76 -13.24
C ASN A 385 -10.23 14.60 -14.51
N ALA A 386 -10.90 15.75 -14.40
CA ALA A 386 -11.04 16.72 -15.49
C ALA A 386 -9.77 17.57 -15.71
N GLY A 387 -8.83 17.54 -14.77
CA GLY A 387 -7.67 18.42 -14.73
C GLY A 387 -8.03 19.91 -14.70
N ARG A 388 -9.19 20.23 -14.11
CA ARG A 388 -9.74 21.58 -13.96
C ARG A 388 -10.94 21.52 -13.01
N SER A 389 -11.10 22.52 -12.15
CA SER A 389 -12.37 22.79 -11.48
C SER A 389 -13.12 23.92 -12.21
N GLU A 390 -14.41 23.77 -12.44
CA GLU A 390 -15.24 24.87 -12.98
C GLU A 390 -15.40 25.99 -11.95
N LYS A 391 -15.51 25.61 -10.67
CA LYS A 391 -15.73 26.53 -9.54
C LYS A 391 -14.43 27.18 -9.04
N TYR A 392 -13.32 26.47 -9.15
CA TYR A 392 -11.98 26.90 -8.70
C TYR A 392 -10.93 26.72 -9.81
N PRO A 393 -11.03 27.47 -10.93
CA PRO A 393 -10.26 27.21 -12.15
C PRO A 393 -8.74 27.37 -12.01
N ASP A 394 -8.27 28.07 -10.99
CA ASP A 394 -6.86 28.30 -10.66
C ASP A 394 -6.25 27.20 -9.76
N ALA A 395 -7.10 26.35 -9.15
CA ALA A 395 -6.67 25.35 -8.18
C ALA A 395 -6.09 24.08 -8.83
N VAL A 396 -6.64 23.63 -9.97
CA VAL A 396 -6.25 22.38 -10.64
C VAL A 396 -5.77 22.70 -12.05
N LYS A 397 -4.49 22.43 -12.31
CA LYS A 397 -3.83 22.76 -13.58
C LYS A 397 -3.60 21.55 -14.48
N ASP A 398 -3.52 20.36 -13.87
CA ASP A 398 -3.26 19.09 -14.54
C ASP A 398 -4.28 18.05 -14.11
N ARG A 399 -4.48 17.02 -14.93
CA ARG A 399 -5.26 15.84 -14.52
C ARG A 399 -4.55 15.15 -13.36
N MET A 400 -5.29 14.98 -12.26
CA MET A 400 -4.83 14.35 -11.04
C MET A 400 -5.61 13.05 -10.82
N PHE A 401 -4.92 12.03 -10.32
CA PHE A 401 -5.51 10.72 -10.05
C PHE A 401 -6.06 10.69 -8.63
N THR A 402 -7.20 10.04 -8.43
CA THR A 402 -7.90 9.99 -7.14
C THR A 402 -7.95 8.60 -6.56
N ASN A 403 -8.08 8.51 -5.25
CA ASN A 403 -8.47 7.31 -4.53
C ASN A 403 -9.66 7.67 -3.63
N VAL A 404 -10.88 7.39 -4.08
CA VAL A 404 -12.06 7.67 -3.26
C VAL A 404 -12.13 6.61 -2.16
N THR A 405 -11.99 7.00 -0.90
CA THR A 405 -12.02 6.10 0.25
C THR A 405 -13.27 6.33 1.09
N LEU A 406 -13.45 5.57 2.17
CA LEU A 406 -14.68 5.60 2.97
C LEU A 406 -15.94 5.33 2.11
N SER A 407 -15.79 4.49 1.08
CA SER A 407 -16.89 3.88 0.33
C SER A 407 -17.05 2.42 0.75
N TYR A 408 -18.27 2.03 1.12
CA TYR A 408 -18.57 0.76 1.77
C TYR A 408 -19.61 -0.07 1.01
N GLU A 409 -20.57 0.62 0.41
CA GLU A 409 -21.75 0.05 -0.24
C GLU A 409 -21.79 0.39 -1.74
N VAL A 410 -22.69 -0.27 -2.48
CA VAL A 410 -22.83 -0.09 -3.94
C VAL A 410 -23.08 1.37 -4.34
N PRO A 411 -24.03 2.12 -3.75
CA PRO A 411 -24.34 3.48 -4.21
C PRO A 411 -23.13 4.42 -4.10
N GLN A 412 -22.38 4.37 -3.00
CA GLN A 412 -21.15 5.16 -2.82
C GLN A 412 -20.08 4.81 -3.86
N MET A 413 -19.80 3.51 -4.02
CA MET A 413 -18.77 3.04 -4.95
C MET A 413 -19.14 3.34 -6.40
N TYR A 414 -20.42 3.21 -6.75
CA TYR A 414 -20.94 3.52 -8.07
C TYR A 414 -20.85 5.02 -8.37
N ALA A 415 -21.38 5.87 -7.48
CA ALA A 415 -21.36 7.33 -7.66
C ALA A 415 -19.93 7.89 -7.79
N ALA A 416 -19.00 7.41 -6.97
CA ALA A 416 -17.58 7.79 -7.05
C ALA A 416 -16.93 7.35 -8.38
N SER A 417 -17.29 6.16 -8.88
CA SER A 417 -16.82 5.66 -10.17
C SER A 417 -17.35 6.53 -11.31
N MET A 418 -18.64 6.88 -11.26
CA MET A 418 -19.25 7.76 -12.27
C MET A 418 -18.69 9.19 -12.23
N ALA A 419 -18.38 9.73 -11.04
CA ALA A 419 -17.72 11.04 -10.91
C ALA A 419 -16.33 11.05 -11.58
N THR A 420 -15.58 9.95 -11.44
CA THR A 420 -14.29 9.75 -12.11
C THR A 420 -14.46 9.76 -13.63
N GLU A 421 -15.37 8.94 -14.16
CA GLU A 421 -15.62 8.84 -15.61
C GLU A 421 -16.15 10.15 -16.20
N ASN A 422 -17.02 10.86 -15.49
CA ASN A 422 -17.48 12.17 -15.92
C ASN A 422 -16.35 13.19 -15.99
N GLY A 423 -15.43 13.18 -15.03
CA GLY A 423 -14.23 14.03 -15.07
C GLY A 423 -13.34 13.70 -16.27
N ILE A 424 -13.13 12.41 -16.56
CA ILE A 424 -12.38 11.96 -17.75
C ILE A 424 -13.05 12.47 -19.03
N ARG A 425 -14.37 12.30 -19.18
CA ARG A 425 -15.12 12.80 -20.34
C ARG A 425 -15.02 14.31 -20.49
N ASP A 426 -15.05 15.06 -19.39
CA ASP A 426 -14.87 16.51 -19.41
C ASP A 426 -13.46 16.90 -19.88
N TYR A 427 -12.43 16.16 -19.46
CA TYR A 427 -11.06 16.33 -19.95
C TYR A 427 -10.98 16.09 -21.46
N GLU A 428 -11.50 14.95 -21.94
CA GLU A 428 -11.46 14.58 -23.37
C GLU A 428 -12.21 15.62 -24.22
N LYS A 429 -13.40 16.03 -23.77
CA LYS A 429 -14.19 17.05 -24.46
C LYS A 429 -13.47 18.39 -24.55
N ARG A 430 -12.76 18.80 -23.48
CA ARG A 430 -12.07 20.09 -23.40
C ARG A 430 -10.76 20.12 -24.18
N THR A 431 -10.01 19.03 -24.15
CA THR A 431 -8.64 18.98 -24.69
C THR A 431 -8.58 18.34 -26.09
N GLY A 432 -9.59 17.56 -26.46
CA GLY A 432 -9.56 16.70 -27.65
C GLY A 432 -8.63 15.48 -27.51
N GLU A 433 -7.96 15.33 -26.37
CA GLU A 433 -7.07 14.20 -26.09
C GLU A 433 -7.86 13.05 -25.47
N LYS A 434 -7.84 11.89 -26.11
CA LYS A 434 -8.41 10.66 -25.55
C LYS A 434 -7.58 10.21 -24.34
N VAL A 435 -8.24 9.94 -23.23
CA VAL A 435 -7.58 9.45 -22.03
C VAL A 435 -7.34 7.94 -22.15
N ASP A 436 -6.07 7.54 -22.16
CA ASP A 436 -5.67 6.16 -21.92
C ASP A 436 -4.74 6.09 -20.71
N ASP A 437 -5.36 5.82 -19.56
CA ASP A 437 -4.66 5.61 -18.29
C ASP A 437 -3.98 4.23 -18.18
N GLY A 438 -4.09 3.39 -19.21
CA GLY A 438 -3.63 2.00 -19.17
C GLY A 438 -4.26 1.23 -18.00
N GLU A 439 -3.45 0.35 -17.41
CA GLU A 439 -3.78 -0.43 -16.20
C GLU A 439 -3.73 0.41 -14.91
N GLY A 440 -3.25 1.65 -14.99
CA GLY A 440 -3.31 2.62 -13.90
C GLY A 440 -4.61 3.42 -13.92
N GLY A 441 -4.66 4.48 -13.10
CA GLY A 441 -5.76 5.44 -13.09
C GLY A 441 -6.33 5.70 -11.70
N SER A 442 -7.40 6.49 -11.64
CA SER A 442 -8.12 6.80 -10.39
C SER A 442 -8.89 5.59 -9.88
N VAL A 443 -8.88 5.35 -8.57
CA VAL A 443 -9.52 4.18 -7.95
C VAL A 443 -10.62 4.58 -6.97
N VAL A 444 -11.54 3.66 -6.72
CA VAL A 444 -12.54 3.75 -5.65
C VAL A 444 -12.33 2.59 -4.69
N THR A 445 -12.08 2.91 -3.42
CA THR A 445 -11.70 1.94 -2.40
C THR A 445 -12.93 1.37 -1.70
N SER A 446 -13.17 0.07 -1.85
CA SER A 446 -14.16 -0.68 -1.08
C SER A 446 -13.61 -1.03 0.31
N MET A 447 -14.22 -0.48 1.37
CA MET A 447 -13.80 -0.65 2.77
C MET A 447 -14.51 -1.85 3.43
N ILE A 448 -14.12 -3.07 3.04
CA ILE A 448 -14.85 -4.32 3.33
C ILE A 448 -15.02 -4.59 4.83
N GLY A 449 -13.91 -4.75 5.55
CA GLY A 449 -13.98 -5.23 6.93
C GLY A 449 -14.62 -4.25 7.91
N ARG A 450 -14.48 -2.93 7.68
CA ARG A 450 -15.18 -1.92 8.49
C ARG A 450 -16.68 -1.90 8.24
N PHE A 451 -17.11 -2.22 7.01
CA PHE A 451 -18.53 -2.41 6.71
C PHE A 451 -19.08 -3.62 7.49
N ASN A 452 -18.37 -4.75 7.42
CA ASN A 452 -18.73 -5.95 8.15
C ASN A 452 -18.81 -5.70 9.67
N ASP A 453 -17.81 -5.00 10.23
CA ASP A 453 -17.78 -4.65 11.66
C ASP A 453 -18.98 -3.80 12.08
N ALA A 454 -19.42 -2.86 11.24
CA ALA A 454 -20.58 -2.02 11.53
C ALA A 454 -21.90 -2.82 11.51
N ILE A 455 -22.07 -3.73 10.55
CA ILE A 455 -23.24 -4.64 10.51
C ILE A 455 -23.23 -5.56 11.73
N ARG A 456 -22.05 -6.07 12.12
CA ARG A 456 -21.89 -6.89 13.32
C ARG A 456 -22.29 -6.13 14.58
N ASP A 457 -21.76 -4.93 14.77
CA ASP A 457 -22.07 -4.08 15.93
C ASP A 457 -23.57 -3.76 16.01
N TYR A 458 -24.20 -3.43 14.87
CA TYR A 458 -25.65 -3.25 14.79
C TYR A 458 -26.39 -4.51 15.25
N ARG A 459 -26.01 -5.68 14.72
CA ARG A 459 -26.68 -6.95 15.04
C ARG A 459 -26.50 -7.34 16.51
N VAL A 460 -25.30 -7.21 17.07
CA VAL A 460 -25.05 -7.46 18.49
C VAL A 460 -25.93 -6.57 19.37
N LYS A 461 -26.00 -5.27 19.08
CA LYS A 461 -26.85 -4.33 19.83
C LYS A 461 -28.34 -4.69 19.74
N ALA A 462 -28.81 -5.08 18.56
CA ALA A 462 -30.18 -5.54 18.37
C ALA A 462 -30.51 -6.80 19.19
N LEU A 463 -29.59 -7.77 19.23
CA LEU A 463 -29.73 -8.97 20.05
C LEU A 463 -29.78 -8.62 21.55
N MET A 464 -28.86 -7.77 22.04
CA MET A 464 -28.83 -7.36 23.44
C MET A 464 -30.08 -6.60 23.86
N ALA A 465 -30.63 -5.76 22.99
CA ALA A 465 -31.86 -5.02 23.26
C ALA A 465 -33.09 -5.93 23.40
N ALA A 466 -33.10 -7.08 22.71
CA ALA A 466 -34.25 -7.98 22.65
C ALA A 466 -34.28 -9.02 23.77
N VAL A 467 -33.13 -9.39 24.34
CA VAL A 467 -33.07 -10.39 25.41
C VAL A 467 -33.24 -9.77 26.81
N PRO A 468 -33.68 -10.57 27.82
CA PRO A 468 -33.73 -10.16 29.22
C PRO A 468 -32.38 -9.68 29.76
N GLU A 469 -32.40 -8.75 30.71
CA GLU A 469 -31.20 -8.07 31.23
C GLU A 469 -30.18 -9.04 31.84
N ASP A 470 -30.64 -10.09 32.53
CA ASP A 470 -29.81 -11.13 33.14
C ASP A 470 -29.09 -12.03 32.11
N LYS A 471 -29.47 -11.93 30.83
CA LYS A 471 -28.85 -12.65 29.71
C LYS A 471 -27.94 -11.76 28.85
N ARG A 472 -27.87 -10.46 29.14
CA ARG A 472 -27.06 -9.52 28.36
C ARG A 472 -25.59 -9.64 28.71
N THR A 473 -24.74 -9.48 27.70
CA THR A 473 -23.32 -9.18 27.85
C THR A 473 -23.05 -7.76 27.36
N ASP A 474 -21.91 -7.18 27.72
CA ASP A 474 -21.47 -5.91 27.14
C ASP A 474 -21.31 -6.07 25.62
N PRO A 475 -22.07 -5.34 24.78
CA PRO A 475 -21.94 -5.39 23.33
C PRO A 475 -20.51 -5.18 22.85
N ALA A 476 -19.73 -4.32 23.51
CA ALA A 476 -18.36 -4.01 23.10
C ALA A 476 -17.39 -5.18 23.30
N SER A 477 -17.75 -6.15 24.14
CA SER A 477 -16.98 -7.37 24.39
C SER A 477 -17.14 -8.43 23.30
N VAL A 478 -18.24 -8.40 22.54
CA VAL A 478 -18.53 -9.37 21.47
C VAL A 478 -17.78 -8.98 20.21
N LYS A 479 -16.83 -9.82 19.78
CA LYS A 479 -16.03 -9.62 18.57
C LYS A 479 -16.59 -10.40 17.38
N LYS A 480 -17.28 -11.51 17.63
CA LYS A 480 -17.97 -12.34 16.64
C LYS A 480 -19.29 -12.84 17.19
N LEU A 481 -20.27 -13.09 16.32
CA LEU A 481 -21.52 -13.73 16.75
C LEU A 481 -21.33 -15.19 17.17
N THR A 482 -20.19 -15.79 16.82
CA THR A 482 -19.79 -17.13 17.26
C THR A 482 -19.06 -17.15 18.61
N ASP A 483 -18.85 -15.99 19.24
CA ASP A 483 -18.26 -15.91 20.58
C ASP A 483 -19.14 -16.60 21.62
N ALA A 484 -18.54 -17.37 22.53
CA ALA A 484 -19.26 -18.16 23.53
C ALA A 484 -20.22 -17.33 24.42
N SER A 485 -19.96 -16.03 24.58
CA SER A 485 -20.81 -15.10 25.33
C SER A 485 -22.21 -14.94 24.73
N VAL A 486 -22.37 -15.16 23.42
CA VAL A 486 -23.65 -15.06 22.70
C VAL A 486 -24.02 -16.35 21.97
N ASN A 487 -23.03 -17.19 21.64
CA ASN A 487 -23.21 -18.51 21.05
C ASN A 487 -23.32 -19.59 22.13
N ASN A 488 -24.40 -19.55 22.90
CA ASN A 488 -24.73 -20.57 23.89
C ASN A 488 -26.24 -20.84 23.92
N ALA A 489 -26.62 -22.03 24.39
CA ALA A 489 -28.01 -22.49 24.37
C ALA A 489 -28.97 -21.54 25.10
N ASP A 490 -28.55 -20.97 26.24
CA ASP A 490 -29.36 -20.06 27.02
C ASP A 490 -29.64 -18.74 26.28
N PHE A 491 -28.61 -18.14 25.68
CA PHE A 491 -28.74 -16.90 24.94
C PHE A 491 -29.57 -17.10 23.67
N ILE A 492 -29.32 -18.18 22.92
CA ILE A 492 -30.09 -18.52 21.71
C ILE A 492 -31.57 -18.77 22.06
N ALA A 493 -31.85 -19.48 23.15
CA ALA A 493 -33.22 -19.69 23.63
C ALA A 493 -33.90 -18.37 24.06
N ALA A 494 -33.15 -17.44 24.66
CA ALA A 494 -33.66 -16.11 25.00
C ALA A 494 -34.00 -15.29 23.74
N CYS A 495 -33.14 -15.28 22.71
CA CYS A 495 -33.43 -14.66 21.42
C CYS A 495 -34.70 -15.23 20.79
N LYS A 496 -34.83 -16.57 20.76
CA LYS A 496 -36.00 -17.25 20.22
C LYS A 496 -37.28 -16.88 20.99
N SER A 497 -37.18 -16.78 22.32
CA SER A 497 -38.30 -16.36 23.18
C SER A 497 -38.71 -14.91 22.93
N ALA A 498 -37.77 -14.05 22.50
CA ALA A 498 -38.02 -12.69 22.06
C ALA A 498 -38.50 -12.59 20.59
N GLY A 499 -38.75 -13.72 19.91
CA GLY A 499 -39.18 -13.75 18.52
C GLY A 499 -38.06 -13.48 17.51
N ILE A 500 -36.80 -13.53 17.94
CA ILE A 500 -35.64 -13.38 17.06
C ILE A 500 -35.10 -14.75 16.68
N ASP A 501 -35.13 -15.05 15.38
CA ASP A 501 -34.35 -16.14 14.82
C ASP A 501 -32.86 -15.71 14.83
N PHE A 502 -32.04 -16.41 15.61
CA PHE A 502 -30.62 -16.12 15.77
C PHE A 502 -29.82 -17.39 15.47
N ASP A 503 -29.13 -17.36 14.33
CA ASP A 503 -28.19 -18.39 13.90
C ASP A 503 -26.77 -17.78 13.88
N PRO A 504 -25.97 -17.99 14.94
CA PRO A 504 -24.67 -17.32 15.07
C PRO A 504 -23.68 -17.70 13.96
N GLU A 505 -23.69 -18.94 13.47
CA GLU A 505 -22.75 -19.39 12.45
C GLU A 505 -23.12 -18.82 11.08
N SER A 506 -24.38 -18.96 10.67
CA SER A 506 -24.84 -18.45 9.37
C SER A 506 -24.81 -16.92 9.32
N GLU A 507 -25.16 -16.24 10.41
CA GLU A 507 -25.12 -14.78 10.47
C GLU A 507 -23.69 -14.24 10.46
N GLU A 508 -22.76 -14.85 11.20
CA GLU A 508 -21.35 -14.45 11.16
C GLU A 508 -20.75 -14.68 9.76
N ASP A 509 -21.00 -15.83 9.12
CA ASP A 509 -20.52 -16.12 7.75
C ASP A 509 -21.02 -15.08 6.74
N ALA A 510 -22.29 -14.67 6.85
CA ALA A 510 -22.90 -13.67 6.00
C ALA A 510 -22.32 -12.26 6.27
N ILE A 511 -22.18 -11.87 7.54
CA ILE A 511 -21.58 -10.59 7.95
C ILE A 511 -20.14 -10.47 7.47
N ASP A 512 -19.34 -11.52 7.63
CA ASP A 512 -17.93 -11.54 7.23
C ASP A 512 -17.72 -11.36 5.71
N ARG A 513 -18.80 -11.45 4.94
CA ARG A 513 -18.84 -11.33 3.47
C ARG A 513 -19.78 -10.25 2.95
N ALA A 514 -20.38 -9.43 3.82
CA ALA A 514 -21.25 -8.35 3.40
C ALA A 514 -20.54 -7.37 2.44
N GLY A 515 -19.36 -6.86 2.83
CA GLY A 515 -18.58 -5.97 1.98
C GLY A 515 -18.02 -6.65 0.72
N THR A 516 -17.71 -7.95 0.80
CA THR A 516 -17.32 -8.77 -0.36
C THR A 516 -18.44 -8.81 -1.39
N LEU A 517 -19.68 -9.03 -0.95
CA LEU A 517 -20.86 -9.07 -1.81
C LEU A 517 -21.16 -7.71 -2.46
N CYS A 518 -21.13 -6.62 -1.69
CA CYS A 518 -21.25 -5.26 -2.25
C CYS A 518 -20.18 -4.98 -3.32
N THR A 519 -18.95 -5.43 -3.08
CA THR A 519 -17.83 -5.26 -4.02
C THR A 519 -18.03 -6.07 -5.30
N LYS A 520 -18.40 -7.35 -5.18
CA LYS A 520 -18.75 -8.20 -6.32
C LYS A 520 -19.79 -7.52 -7.21
N ARG A 521 -20.89 -7.08 -6.59
CA ARG A 521 -22.00 -6.44 -7.29
C ARG A 521 -21.56 -5.18 -8.03
N VAL A 522 -20.90 -4.23 -7.37
CA VAL A 522 -20.56 -2.95 -8.02
C VAL A 522 -19.56 -3.13 -9.17
N VAL A 523 -18.59 -4.03 -9.04
CA VAL A 523 -17.63 -4.31 -10.12
C VAL A 523 -18.37 -4.87 -11.35
N ILE A 524 -19.25 -5.85 -11.14
CA ILE A 524 -20.03 -6.47 -12.21
C ILE A 524 -20.97 -5.45 -12.88
N LEU A 525 -21.65 -4.60 -12.09
CA LEU A 525 -22.51 -3.53 -12.61
C LEU A 525 -21.73 -2.55 -13.49
N LEU A 526 -20.61 -2.03 -12.99
CA LEU A 526 -19.82 -1.06 -13.75
C LEU A 526 -19.24 -1.67 -15.05
N GLU A 527 -18.87 -2.95 -15.05
CA GLU A 527 -18.37 -3.64 -16.25
C GLU A 527 -19.45 -3.93 -17.27
N LYS A 528 -20.56 -4.52 -16.83
CA LYS A 528 -21.57 -5.08 -17.74
C LYS A 528 -22.61 -4.03 -18.14
N ARG A 529 -23.09 -3.23 -17.18
CA ARG A 529 -24.12 -2.21 -17.41
C ARG A 529 -23.53 -0.92 -17.94
N GLU A 530 -22.53 -0.37 -17.26
CA GLU A 530 -21.90 0.90 -17.64
C GLU A 530 -20.83 0.75 -18.73
N LYS A 531 -20.48 -0.50 -19.08
CA LYS A 531 -19.47 -0.84 -20.10
C LYS A 531 -18.11 -0.19 -19.81
N LEU A 532 -17.80 0.02 -18.54
CA LEU A 532 -16.51 0.52 -18.11
C LEU A 532 -15.51 -0.63 -18.21
N ALA A 533 -14.80 -0.69 -19.35
CA ALA A 533 -13.81 -1.71 -19.65
C ALA A 533 -12.69 -1.80 -18.59
N ARG A 534 -12.54 -0.75 -17.77
CA ARG A 534 -11.61 -0.69 -16.64
C ARG A 534 -12.33 -0.13 -15.43
N THR A 535 -13.15 -0.97 -14.78
CA THR A 535 -13.57 -0.67 -13.41
C THR A 535 -12.32 -0.56 -12.55
N ARG A 536 -12.31 0.37 -11.59
CA ARG A 536 -11.13 0.66 -10.77
C ARG A 536 -11.44 0.58 -9.29
N ILE A 537 -12.14 -0.49 -8.93
CA ILE A 537 -12.40 -0.79 -7.52
C ILE A 537 -11.12 -1.37 -6.89
N LEU A 538 -10.73 -0.80 -5.76
CA LEU A 538 -9.64 -1.24 -4.91
C LEU A 538 -10.20 -1.81 -3.61
N THR A 539 -10.00 -3.09 -3.33
CA THR A 539 -10.47 -3.70 -2.07
C THR A 539 -9.53 -3.36 -0.92
N ALA A 540 -10.06 -2.93 0.22
CA ALA A 540 -9.26 -2.52 1.38
C ALA A 540 -9.92 -2.87 2.71
N SER A 541 -9.19 -2.63 3.80
CA SER A 541 -9.67 -2.77 5.18
C SER A 541 -10.22 -4.16 5.50
N LYS A 542 -9.60 -5.22 4.98
CA LYS A 542 -10.02 -6.61 5.19
C LYS A 542 -9.84 -7.04 6.66
N ARG A 543 -10.51 -8.13 7.05
CA ARG A 543 -10.37 -8.80 8.35
C ARG A 543 -9.84 -10.22 8.21
N ASN A 544 -10.13 -10.87 7.09
CA ASN A 544 -9.79 -12.26 6.84
C ASN A 544 -9.14 -12.40 5.47
N PHE A 545 -8.18 -13.32 5.35
CA PHE A 545 -7.46 -13.55 4.10
C PHE A 545 -8.37 -14.08 2.96
N PHE A 546 -9.44 -14.82 3.26
CA PHE A 546 -10.37 -15.31 2.22
C PHE A 546 -11.03 -14.16 1.42
N GLN A 547 -11.08 -12.95 1.98
CA GLN A 547 -11.62 -11.77 1.29
C GLN A 547 -10.74 -11.39 0.09
N ASN A 548 -9.47 -11.80 0.05
CA ASN A 548 -8.63 -11.70 -1.14
C ASN A 548 -8.99 -12.77 -2.17
N THR A 549 -9.14 -14.03 -1.74
CA THR A 549 -9.35 -15.16 -2.65
C THR A 549 -10.75 -15.14 -3.27
N GLU A 550 -11.78 -14.71 -2.54
CA GLU A 550 -13.16 -14.59 -3.04
C GLU A 550 -13.38 -13.37 -3.97
N LEU A 551 -12.41 -12.45 -4.05
CA LEU A 551 -12.43 -11.27 -4.90
C LEU A 551 -11.38 -11.30 -6.01
N LEU A 552 -10.78 -12.47 -6.30
CA LEU A 552 -9.87 -12.60 -7.43
C LEU A 552 -10.58 -12.22 -8.74
N ASP A 553 -9.86 -11.46 -9.56
CA ASP A 553 -10.34 -10.66 -10.69
C ASP A 553 -11.01 -9.32 -10.34
N VAL A 554 -11.00 -8.87 -9.08
CA VAL A 554 -11.16 -7.42 -8.81
C VAL A 554 -9.92 -6.67 -9.32
N PRO A 555 -10.02 -5.50 -9.97
CA PRO A 555 -8.87 -4.80 -10.56
C PRO A 555 -7.70 -4.55 -9.60
N PHE A 556 -7.99 -4.12 -8.37
CA PHE A 556 -6.97 -3.85 -7.38
C PHE A 556 -7.34 -4.41 -6.00
N SER A 557 -6.36 -4.95 -5.31
CA SER A 557 -6.51 -5.47 -3.94
C SER A 557 -5.41 -4.93 -3.06
N THR A 558 -5.74 -4.11 -2.05
CA THR A 558 -4.77 -3.65 -1.05
C THR A 558 -4.82 -4.48 0.21
N ASP A 559 -3.65 -4.91 0.68
CA ASP A 559 -3.49 -5.60 1.96
C ASP A 559 -2.62 -4.78 2.90
N PHE A 560 -2.93 -4.92 4.20
CA PHE A 560 -2.16 -4.37 5.29
C PHE A 560 -1.57 -5.52 6.12
N GLY A 561 -0.45 -5.28 6.79
CA GLY A 561 0.47 -6.29 7.32
C GLY A 561 -0.17 -7.55 7.93
N ASN A 562 -1.21 -7.43 8.74
CA ASN A 562 -1.87 -8.58 9.38
C ASN A 562 -2.57 -9.50 8.38
N ILE A 563 -3.23 -8.95 7.36
CA ILE A 563 -3.89 -9.73 6.30
C ILE A 563 -2.86 -10.49 5.47
N GLN A 564 -1.73 -9.84 5.19
CA GLN A 564 -0.61 -10.48 4.50
C GLN A 564 -0.02 -11.60 5.35
N ARG A 565 0.10 -11.41 6.66
CA ARG A 565 0.56 -12.47 7.58
C ARG A 565 -0.45 -13.62 7.67
N MET A 566 -1.75 -13.35 7.66
CA MET A 566 -2.80 -14.38 7.74
C MET A 566 -2.69 -15.42 6.61
N TYR A 567 -2.17 -15.03 5.44
CA TYR A 567 -1.83 -15.96 4.36
C TYR A 567 -0.92 -17.11 4.83
N MET A 568 0.03 -16.85 5.74
CA MET A 568 0.96 -17.87 6.22
C MET A 568 0.25 -19.05 6.89
N ALA A 569 -0.90 -18.81 7.53
CA ALA A 569 -1.71 -19.86 8.14
C ALA A 569 -2.46 -20.72 7.12
N GLN A 570 -2.47 -20.32 5.84
CA GLN A 570 -3.11 -21.01 4.71
C GLN A 570 -2.09 -21.70 3.80
N MET A 571 -0.80 -21.70 4.16
CA MET A 571 0.25 -22.33 3.34
C MET A 571 0.25 -23.86 3.51
N PRO A 572 0.38 -24.64 2.42
CA PRO A 572 0.35 -24.22 1.01
C PRO A 572 -1.07 -23.83 0.56
N LEU A 573 -1.19 -22.72 -0.17
CA LEU A 573 -2.47 -22.23 -0.67
C LEU A 573 -2.69 -22.68 -2.11
N THR A 574 -3.83 -23.31 -2.38
CA THR A 574 -4.24 -23.67 -3.74
C THR A 574 -5.37 -22.77 -4.21
N ILE A 575 -5.16 -22.05 -5.30
CA ILE A 575 -6.20 -21.24 -5.96
C ILE A 575 -6.75 -22.02 -7.16
N SER A 576 -7.98 -22.48 -7.06
CA SER A 576 -8.68 -23.19 -8.13
C SER A 576 -9.34 -22.27 -9.14
N ASN A 577 -9.69 -21.03 -8.74
CA ASN A 577 -10.31 -20.04 -9.62
C ASN A 577 -9.73 -18.64 -9.39
N TRP A 578 -9.03 -18.12 -10.40
CA TRP A 578 -8.48 -16.76 -10.42
C TRP A 578 -9.49 -15.68 -10.83
N LYS A 579 -10.74 -16.07 -11.07
CA LYS A 579 -11.90 -15.23 -11.40
C LYS A 579 -13.08 -15.43 -10.45
N ALA A 580 -12.77 -15.66 -9.18
CA ALA A 580 -13.74 -15.88 -8.11
C ALA A 580 -14.77 -14.73 -7.98
N LEU A 581 -14.44 -13.51 -8.43
CA LEU A 581 -15.34 -12.36 -8.47
C LEU A 581 -16.72 -12.69 -9.06
N TYR A 582 -16.79 -13.47 -10.14
CA TYR A 582 -18.04 -13.76 -10.86
C TYR A 582 -18.75 -15.03 -10.42
N GLU A 583 -18.16 -15.83 -9.54
CA GLU A 583 -18.78 -17.06 -9.06
C GLU A 583 -20.14 -16.77 -8.41
N ASP A 584 -21.16 -17.52 -8.84
CA ASP A 584 -22.52 -17.47 -8.32
C ASP A 584 -23.18 -16.07 -8.40
N MET A 585 -22.71 -15.22 -9.32
CA MET A 585 -23.29 -13.91 -9.63
C MET A 585 -23.88 -13.90 -11.05
N ASP A 586 -25.00 -13.21 -11.25
CA ASP A 586 -25.64 -13.07 -12.56
C ASP A 586 -25.02 -11.96 -13.45
N ALA A 587 -25.70 -11.61 -14.54
CA ALA A 587 -25.28 -10.55 -15.45
C ALA A 587 -25.37 -9.13 -14.86
N ASP A 588 -26.17 -8.93 -13.81
CA ASP A 588 -26.36 -7.65 -13.14
C ASP A 588 -25.63 -7.61 -11.78
N GLY A 589 -24.89 -8.68 -11.45
CA GLY A 589 -24.18 -8.80 -10.18
C GLY A 589 -25.12 -9.04 -9.00
N ASN A 590 -26.29 -9.63 -9.21
CA ASN A 590 -27.07 -10.24 -8.13
C ASN A 590 -26.56 -11.65 -7.84
N PRO A 591 -26.66 -12.13 -6.59
CA PRO A 591 -26.48 -13.54 -6.30
C PRO A 591 -27.46 -14.43 -7.09
N VAL A 592 -26.96 -15.51 -7.67
CA VAL A 592 -27.79 -16.52 -8.35
C VAL A 592 -28.64 -17.26 -7.31
N SER A 593 -29.94 -17.44 -7.59
CA SER A 593 -30.86 -18.15 -6.69
C SER A 593 -30.35 -19.54 -6.29
N GLY A 594 -30.43 -19.86 -5.00
CA GLY A 594 -29.95 -21.14 -4.43
C GLY A 594 -28.43 -21.21 -4.16
N SER A 595 -27.65 -20.25 -4.66
CA SER A 595 -26.20 -20.18 -4.38
C SER A 595 -25.89 -19.83 -2.92
N ILE A 596 -24.62 -19.98 -2.52
CA ILE A 596 -24.17 -19.54 -1.20
C ILE A 596 -24.29 -18.02 -1.01
N TRP A 597 -24.08 -17.24 -2.08
CA TRP A 597 -24.22 -15.79 -2.03
C TRP A 597 -25.67 -15.34 -1.88
N ALA A 598 -26.62 -16.08 -2.47
CA ALA A 598 -28.05 -15.80 -2.27
C ALA A 598 -28.45 -16.04 -0.81
N LYS A 599 -28.03 -17.16 -0.21
CA LYS A 599 -28.27 -17.46 1.21
C LYS A 599 -27.67 -16.41 2.15
N ARG A 600 -26.44 -15.94 1.86
CA ARG A 600 -25.80 -14.86 2.61
C ARG A 600 -26.58 -13.55 2.48
N SER A 601 -27.03 -13.21 1.27
CA SER A 601 -27.84 -12.00 1.04
C SER A 601 -29.19 -12.06 1.76
N GLU A 602 -29.87 -13.21 1.74
CA GLU A 602 -31.12 -13.45 2.48
C GLU A 602 -30.91 -13.31 4.00
N THR A 603 -29.80 -13.85 4.51
CA THR A 603 -29.41 -13.71 5.92
C THR A 603 -29.16 -12.25 6.28
N LEU A 604 -28.43 -11.51 5.44
CA LEU A 604 -28.17 -10.08 5.62
C LEU A 604 -29.47 -9.25 5.59
N ALA A 605 -30.38 -9.54 4.66
CA ALA A 605 -31.70 -8.90 4.57
C ALA A 605 -32.54 -9.13 5.83
N ARG A 606 -32.41 -10.29 6.47
CA ARG A 606 -33.10 -10.61 7.73
C ARG A 606 -32.53 -9.83 8.92
N ILE A 607 -31.21 -9.66 9.00
CA ILE A 607 -30.55 -9.08 10.18
C ILE A 607 -30.28 -7.58 10.08
N TYR A 608 -30.29 -7.01 8.87
CA TYR A 608 -30.04 -5.60 8.61
C TYR A 608 -31.13 -5.02 7.70
N PRO A 609 -32.11 -4.25 8.25
CA PRO A 609 -33.30 -3.83 7.52
C PRO A 609 -33.03 -3.04 6.22
N ASP A 610 -31.92 -2.30 6.17
CA ASP A 610 -31.55 -1.48 5.01
C ASP A 610 -30.69 -2.24 3.99
N TRP A 611 -30.50 -3.55 4.12
CA TRP A 611 -29.60 -4.33 3.25
C TRP A 611 -29.90 -4.16 1.75
N SER A 612 -31.17 -4.11 1.36
CA SER A 612 -31.56 -3.89 -0.03
C SER A 612 -31.04 -2.56 -0.58
N LYS A 613 -31.09 -1.49 0.21
CA LYS A 613 -30.56 -0.17 -0.18
C LYS A 613 -29.05 -0.20 -0.41
N MET A 614 -28.30 -0.99 0.36
CA MET A 614 -26.84 -1.11 0.24
C MET A 614 -26.40 -1.73 -1.10
N LEU A 615 -27.31 -2.45 -1.77
CA LEU A 615 -27.07 -3.11 -3.05
C LEU A 615 -27.54 -2.25 -4.24
N GLU A 616 -28.46 -1.31 -4.06
CA GLU A 616 -28.97 -0.49 -5.17
C GLU A 616 -28.11 0.74 -5.45
N THR A 617 -27.92 1.09 -6.73
CA THR A 617 -27.02 2.18 -7.16
C THR A 617 -27.45 3.57 -6.64
N ASP A 618 -28.71 3.72 -6.26
CA ASP A 618 -29.34 4.93 -5.73
C ASP A 618 -30.00 4.70 -4.36
N GLY A 619 -29.70 3.57 -3.70
CA GLY A 619 -30.31 3.19 -2.43
C GLY A 619 -29.93 4.09 -1.25
N VAL A 620 -28.78 4.79 -1.33
CA VAL A 620 -28.33 5.79 -0.37
C VAL A 620 -27.87 7.04 -1.13
N GLN A 621 -28.39 8.21 -0.76
CA GLN A 621 -28.07 9.46 -1.44
C GLN A 621 -26.77 10.09 -0.90
N PRO A 622 -26.03 10.88 -1.70
CA PRO A 622 -24.80 11.54 -1.23
C PRO A 622 -24.95 12.37 0.05
N SER A 623 -26.11 12.98 0.27
CA SER A 623 -26.41 13.73 1.50
C SER A 623 -26.48 12.87 2.76
N GLU A 624 -26.58 11.55 2.62
CA GLU A 624 -26.71 10.59 3.72
C GLU A 624 -25.39 9.84 4.01
N TYR A 625 -24.36 10.02 3.18
CA TYR A 625 -23.10 9.25 3.31
C TYR A 625 -22.39 9.52 4.64
N GLU A 626 -22.26 10.77 5.05
CA GLU A 626 -21.55 11.13 6.29
C GLU A 626 -22.16 10.49 7.55
N THR A 627 -23.49 10.38 7.60
CA THR A 627 -24.24 9.90 8.77
C THR A 627 -24.40 8.39 8.81
N ALA A 628 -23.97 7.67 7.77
CA ALA A 628 -24.04 6.21 7.74
C ALA A 628 -23.19 5.59 8.86
N ILE A 629 -23.68 4.48 9.43
CA ILE A 629 -23.15 3.85 10.66
C ILE A 629 -21.66 3.46 10.58
N TYR A 630 -21.12 3.28 9.37
CA TYR A 630 -19.73 2.90 9.10
C TYR A 630 -18.81 4.07 8.74
N VAL A 631 -19.35 5.19 8.22
CA VAL A 631 -18.56 6.36 7.77
C VAL A 631 -18.10 7.18 8.97
N ALA A 632 -19.04 7.65 9.80
CA ALA A 632 -18.74 8.56 10.90
C ALA A 632 -17.66 8.05 11.88
N PRO A 633 -17.66 6.77 12.33
CA PRO A 633 -16.60 6.27 13.20
C PRO A 633 -15.22 6.26 12.52
N THR A 634 -15.16 5.90 11.24
CA THR A 634 -13.91 5.84 10.48
C THR A 634 -13.36 7.25 10.22
N LEU A 635 -14.23 8.18 9.85
CA LEU A 635 -13.88 9.58 9.64
C LEU A 635 -13.36 10.22 10.93
N LYS A 636 -14.03 9.99 12.07
CA LYS A 636 -13.57 10.43 13.39
C LYS A 636 -12.18 9.89 13.72
N GLN A 637 -11.91 8.63 13.41
CA GLN A 637 -10.57 8.05 13.59
C GLN A 637 -9.51 8.77 12.73
N PHE A 638 -9.80 9.00 11.45
CA PHE A 638 -8.84 9.68 10.55
C PHE A 638 -8.57 11.12 10.96
N ILE A 639 -9.60 11.87 11.38
CA ILE A 639 -9.45 13.21 11.95
C ILE A 639 -8.61 13.17 13.23
N GLY A 640 -8.85 12.19 14.11
CA GLY A 640 -8.06 12.00 15.33
C GLY A 640 -6.57 11.79 15.04
N MET A 641 -6.23 10.91 14.10
CA MET A 641 -4.83 10.66 13.71
C MET A 641 -4.20 11.88 13.02
N TRP A 642 -4.98 12.67 12.27
CA TRP A 642 -4.48 13.92 11.71
C TRP A 642 -4.13 14.94 12.80
N ASN A 643 -5.00 15.10 13.81
CA ASN A 643 -4.74 16.00 14.94
C ASN A 643 -3.52 15.56 15.75
N GLU A 644 -3.33 14.25 15.93
CA GLU A 644 -2.12 13.70 16.55
C GLU A 644 -0.86 14.06 15.75
N ASN A 645 -0.92 14.01 14.41
CA ASN A 645 0.20 14.44 13.56
C ASN A 645 0.57 15.92 13.80
N ILE A 646 -0.43 16.79 13.95
CA ILE A 646 -0.24 18.23 14.26
C ILE A 646 0.41 18.38 15.63
N ALA A 647 -0.09 17.67 16.64
CA ALA A 647 0.45 17.73 18.00
C ALA A 647 1.94 17.33 18.04
N ARG A 648 2.35 16.36 17.22
CA ARG A 648 3.76 15.97 17.10
C ARG A 648 4.62 17.00 16.39
N ALA A 649 4.12 17.57 15.28
CA ALA A 649 4.83 18.67 14.62
C ALA A 649 5.13 19.79 15.62
N LYS A 650 4.13 20.16 16.44
CA LYS A 650 4.30 21.10 17.54
C LYS A 650 5.38 20.67 18.54
N GLN A 651 5.31 19.43 19.04
CA GLN A 651 6.26 18.91 20.02
C GLN A 651 7.71 19.05 19.51
N PHE A 652 8.00 18.57 18.30
CA PHE A 652 9.33 18.65 17.72
C PHE A 652 9.79 20.09 17.46
N ALA A 653 8.86 20.99 17.10
CA ALA A 653 9.17 22.41 16.96
C ALA A 653 9.48 23.09 18.31
N ASP A 654 8.86 22.65 19.40
CA ASP A 654 9.18 23.15 20.74
C ASP A 654 10.52 22.58 21.24
N GLU A 655 10.79 21.29 20.99
CA GLU A 655 12.08 20.65 21.30
C GLU A 655 13.25 21.30 20.55
N ALA A 656 13.07 21.72 19.29
CA ALA A 656 14.13 22.36 18.51
C ALA A 656 14.37 23.84 18.87
N LYS A 657 13.49 24.46 19.67
CA LYS A 657 13.69 25.82 20.22
C LYS A 657 14.40 25.80 21.57
N ALA A 658 14.26 24.73 22.33
CA ALA A 658 14.92 24.51 23.61
C ALA A 658 16.40 24.21 23.41
#